data_AF-A0A218PCW2-F1
#
_entry.id   AF-A0A218PCW2-F1
#
_cell.length_a   1.000
_cell.length_b   1.000
_cell.length_c   1.000
_cell.angle_alpha   90.00
_cell.angle_beta   90.00
_cell.angle_gamma   90.00
#
_symmetry.space_group_name_H-M   'P 1'
#
loop_
_entity.id
_entity.type
_entity.pdbx_description
1 polymer ?
#
loop_
_entity_poly.entity_id
_entity_poly.type
_entity_poly.pdbx_seq_one_letter_code
_entity_poly.pdbx_strand_id
1 'polypeptide(L)'
;MRKQALVILLVLILGAVPSWYVKPAAADTYVPIVELNQNFDDYAYHGDIVTTGVVTYVDEDGFMIQNGSGPYTGIYVYTKYYNEGDPVQEGDVVEVKGYPKYYSGLRELSVSSRYNEYYSVIGSSSLPEPFVIPTANYSDSRYQSVLVKFVDANITGRADSWYTKLWIDDGSGEAYVFSDENLPDELEPGARFKYFIGVIYVYVDKNKNSIYEVHPVEYLLYNPDVKIENVEHGPFLKDVPTKVSVTVVNNGSNTANVTFSAAFEGVTVYSTEFTLEGSEKKVVEFYVTPSTLGSHTLKITVEESQKVIPVKVILNPFQVSYGITPYYERLYVREMANVTPLYENFTSLVEELTSCGVNLGDIEGKVKEINATMNEIEKEYSIYTTLKNLLIEQEPGLKVYHYMLMVHVRKAALLSRKVQDDLEFVLPILQKTYDKVEPSCHPVVPGNETSNQTNVTPSNQTNVTPSNQTNVTPSTNVTIRITKVLIDASHGQYYNPTKTDQNGMSTLIDNIKNELGWIVEVNTEPITYEKLKDYDVLIITNPSEDITDEEAAAIKQFVEEGGGLFILGDSYYGHVYYKSLNRVVGDYGISFNNDELMDDDVNTGRAWFPLVGVYNLDHPAMKFLTEEDQLYYNGDTLTITGKAVWLIRGYETSYSEDEDGNIVYEKGSKPVVAAAVEAGEGRVVAYGSSRAISDAYYGHYINTNWPFVKGVLLWLAHEE
;
A
#
# COMPACT_ATOMS: atom_id res chain seq x y z
N MET A 1 -106.29 7.06 15.72
CA MET A 1 -105.07 7.61 15.07
C MET A 1 -103.92 6.64 15.29
N ARG A 2 -103.25 6.25 14.19
CA ARG A 2 -101.86 5.73 14.01
C ARG A 2 -101.12 5.14 15.25
N LYS A 3 -100.76 3.84 15.25
CA LYS A 3 -99.49 3.22 14.74
C LYS A 3 -98.26 3.64 15.57
N GLN A 4 -97.32 2.84 16.10
CA GLN A 4 -96.83 1.44 15.98
C GLN A 4 -95.82 1.24 17.16
N ALA A 5 -95.74 0.11 17.91
CA ALA A 5 -94.97 -1.14 17.67
C ALA A 5 -93.42 -0.91 17.67
N LEU A 6 -92.48 -1.65 18.28
CA LEU A 6 -92.21 -3.07 18.63
C LEU A 6 -91.11 -3.03 19.76
N VAL A 7 -90.99 -3.89 20.78
CA VAL A 7 -90.77 -5.36 20.82
C VAL A 7 -89.35 -5.78 20.39
N ILE A 8 -88.65 -6.49 21.30
CA ILE A 8 -87.63 -7.56 21.06
C ILE A 8 -86.25 -7.09 20.57
N LEU A 9 -85.10 -7.66 20.94
CA LEU A 9 -84.65 -8.70 21.86
C LEU A 9 -83.19 -8.91 21.43
N LEU A 10 -82.21 -8.63 22.28
CA LEU A 10 -80.95 -9.36 22.28
C LEU A 10 -80.30 -9.21 23.64
N VAL A 11 -80.83 -10.02 24.56
CA VAL A 11 -80.05 -10.68 25.60
C VAL A 11 -78.94 -11.49 24.92
N LEU A 12 -77.75 -11.55 25.55
CA LEU A 12 -76.51 -12.26 25.17
C LEU A 12 -75.69 -11.52 24.11
N ILE A 13 -74.64 -10.78 24.46
CA ILE A 13 -73.31 -11.23 24.93
C ILE A 13 -72.68 -9.99 25.60
N LEU A 14 -72.51 -9.93 26.92
CA LEU A 14 -71.29 -10.21 27.68
C LEU A 14 -71.75 -10.12 29.15
N GLY A 15 -71.80 -11.20 29.92
CA GLY A 15 -70.61 -11.97 30.23
C GLY A 15 -69.78 -11.14 31.19
N ALA A 16 -69.94 -11.42 32.50
CA ALA A 16 -69.13 -10.93 33.60
C ALA A 16 -67.86 -10.19 33.16
N VAL A 17 -67.83 -8.86 33.33
CA VAL A 17 -66.55 -8.20 33.53
C VAL A 17 -66.30 -8.30 35.03
N PRO A 18 -65.44 -9.23 35.46
CA PRO A 18 -65.12 -9.34 36.86
C PRO A 18 -64.47 -8.04 37.34
N SER A 19 -64.64 -7.72 38.61
CA SER A 19 -64.20 -6.49 39.27
C SER A 19 -62.67 -6.26 39.31
N TRP A 20 -61.91 -6.91 38.43
CA TRP A 20 -60.48 -6.68 38.18
C TRP A 20 -60.20 -5.89 36.89
N TYR A 21 -61.21 -5.26 36.27
CA TYR A 21 -61.06 -4.48 35.03
C TYR A 21 -61.20 -2.96 35.17
N VAL A 22 -61.11 -2.43 36.40
CA VAL A 22 -60.85 -1.00 36.61
C VAL A 22 -59.49 -0.91 37.31
N LYS A 23 -58.42 -0.76 36.52
CA LYS A 23 -57.18 -0.19 37.08
C LYS A 23 -57.57 1.22 37.57
N PRO A 24 -57.32 1.59 38.82
CA PRO A 24 -57.40 2.99 39.19
C PRO A 24 -56.47 3.75 38.24
N ALA A 25 -56.96 4.81 37.60
CA ALA A 25 -56.09 5.76 36.91
C ALA A 25 -55.16 6.33 37.97
N ALA A 26 -53.92 5.83 38.01
CA ALA A 26 -52.86 6.47 38.76
C ALA A 26 -52.68 7.86 38.14
N ALA A 27 -52.72 8.91 38.96
CA ALA A 27 -52.31 10.23 38.49
C ALA A 27 -50.87 10.13 37.97
N ASP A 28 -50.60 10.73 36.82
CA ASP A 28 -49.24 10.74 36.27
C ASP A 28 -48.28 11.37 37.30
N THR A 29 -47.18 10.66 37.59
CA THR A 29 -46.25 11.07 38.65
C THR A 29 -45.33 12.15 38.11
N TYR A 30 -45.43 13.37 38.65
CA TYR A 30 -44.45 14.41 38.36
C TYR A 30 -43.13 14.12 39.07
N VAL A 31 -42.02 14.08 38.32
CA VAL A 31 -40.67 13.82 38.86
C VAL A 31 -39.72 14.95 38.44
N PRO A 32 -39.16 15.73 39.38
CA PRO A 32 -38.14 16.73 39.07
C PRO A 32 -36.91 16.11 38.41
N ILE A 33 -36.35 16.77 37.39
CA ILE A 33 -35.18 16.26 36.62
C ILE A 33 -34.00 15.85 37.53
N VAL A 34 -33.72 16.63 38.57
CA VAL A 34 -32.65 16.31 39.54
C VAL A 34 -32.92 15.01 40.29
N GLU A 35 -34.17 14.79 40.73
CA GLU A 35 -34.56 13.58 41.42
C GLU A 35 -34.50 12.36 40.50
N LEU A 36 -34.99 12.53 39.26
CA LEU A 36 -34.95 11.51 38.21
C LEU A 36 -33.52 11.06 37.92
N ASN A 37 -32.59 12.01 37.73
CA ASN A 37 -31.21 11.70 37.41
C ASN A 37 -30.40 11.13 38.60
N GLN A 38 -30.67 11.57 39.83
CA GLN A 38 -29.98 11.07 41.02
C GLN A 38 -30.37 9.64 41.37
N ASN A 39 -31.60 9.24 41.03
CA ASN A 39 -32.16 7.92 41.30
C ASN A 39 -32.48 7.16 40.01
N PHE A 40 -31.73 7.44 38.94
CA PHE A 40 -32.07 6.94 37.62
C PHE A 40 -31.94 5.41 37.56
N ASP A 41 -33.08 4.76 37.42
CA ASP A 41 -33.24 3.32 37.28
C ASP A 41 -34.43 3.07 36.35
N ASP A 42 -34.18 2.30 35.29
CA ASP A 42 -35.15 1.93 34.25
C ASP A 42 -36.43 1.29 34.80
N TYR A 43 -36.42 0.85 36.07
CA TYR A 43 -37.55 0.23 36.76
C TYR A 43 -38.07 1.01 37.98
N ALA A 44 -37.38 2.05 38.45
CA ALA A 44 -37.69 2.71 39.73
C ALA A 44 -39.06 3.40 39.76
N TYR A 45 -39.54 3.88 38.61
CA TYR A 45 -40.79 4.64 38.52
C TYR A 45 -41.98 3.81 38.03
N HIS A 46 -41.77 2.51 37.72
CA HIS A 46 -42.80 1.55 37.31
C HIS A 46 -43.74 2.02 36.16
N GLY A 47 -43.26 2.92 35.29
CA GLY A 47 -44.00 3.47 34.15
C GLY A 47 -43.53 4.86 33.75
N ASP A 48 -44.30 5.51 32.88
CA ASP A 48 -44.04 6.86 32.39
C ASP A 48 -44.04 7.87 33.53
N ILE A 49 -43.16 8.86 33.42
CA ILE A 49 -43.12 10.01 34.34
C ILE A 49 -43.48 11.28 33.58
N VAL A 50 -43.95 12.28 34.32
CA VAL A 50 -44.13 13.63 33.79
C VAL A 50 -43.04 14.52 34.38
N THR A 51 -42.39 15.31 33.53
CA THR A 51 -41.45 16.34 33.95
C THR A 51 -41.63 17.57 33.10
N THR A 52 -41.00 18.66 33.50
CA THR A 52 -40.97 19.91 32.73
C THR A 52 -39.55 20.39 32.64
N GLY A 53 -39.17 21.08 31.57
CA GLY A 53 -37.85 21.71 31.49
C GLY A 53 -37.74 22.72 30.36
N VAL A 54 -36.68 23.53 30.42
CA VAL A 54 -36.32 24.45 29.34
C VAL A 54 -35.47 23.69 28.33
N VAL A 55 -35.84 23.75 27.05
CA VAL A 55 -35.07 23.15 25.96
C VAL A 55 -33.73 23.87 25.81
N THR A 56 -32.62 23.14 25.94
CA THR A 56 -31.24 23.68 25.89
C THR A 56 -30.47 23.28 24.63
N TYR A 57 -30.93 22.26 23.92
CA TYR A 57 -30.31 21.76 22.69
C TYR A 57 -31.33 20.91 21.94
N VAL A 58 -31.30 20.94 20.60
CA VAL A 58 -32.19 20.16 19.72
C VAL A 58 -31.34 19.46 18.68
N ASP A 59 -31.60 18.18 18.44
CA ASP A 59 -30.96 17.39 17.37
C ASP A 59 -31.99 16.67 16.50
N GLU A 60 -31.54 15.83 15.56
CA GLU A 60 -32.43 15.12 14.63
C GLU A 60 -33.36 14.09 15.30
N ASP A 61 -32.99 13.59 16.48
CA ASP A 61 -33.63 12.46 17.15
C ASP A 61 -34.39 12.87 18.42
N GLY A 62 -34.23 14.11 18.88
CA GLY A 62 -34.78 14.59 20.13
C GLY A 62 -34.28 15.98 20.55
N PHE A 63 -34.32 16.22 21.86
CA PHE A 63 -33.88 17.48 22.45
C PHE A 63 -33.50 17.29 23.92
N MET A 64 -32.66 18.17 24.46
CA MET A 64 -32.33 18.20 25.89
C MET A 64 -33.16 19.24 26.62
N ILE A 65 -33.60 18.90 27.83
CA ILE A 65 -34.29 19.82 28.73
C ILE A 65 -33.54 19.94 30.05
N GLN A 66 -33.56 21.14 30.64
CA GLN A 66 -32.87 21.41 31.91
C GLN A 66 -33.67 22.34 32.82
N ASN A 67 -33.56 22.08 34.14
CA ASN A 67 -34.09 22.94 35.20
C ASN A 67 -32.99 23.40 36.15
N GLY A 68 -32.72 24.70 36.19
CA GLY A 68 -31.68 25.27 37.03
C GLY A 68 -30.27 24.99 36.50
N SER A 69 -29.27 25.08 37.38
CA SER A 69 -27.85 24.94 37.04
C SER A 69 -27.18 23.93 37.97
N GLY A 70 -26.22 23.17 37.45
CA GLY A 70 -25.44 22.22 38.25
C GLY A 70 -25.63 20.75 37.88
N PRO A 71 -25.05 19.84 38.66
CA PRO A 71 -25.15 18.40 38.43
C PRO A 71 -26.61 17.91 38.39
N TYR A 72 -26.90 16.97 37.49
CA TYR A 72 -28.17 16.24 37.36
C TYR A 72 -29.39 17.07 36.93
N THR A 73 -29.21 18.32 36.51
CA THR A 73 -30.33 19.22 36.17
C THR A 73 -30.88 19.04 34.77
N GLY A 74 -30.19 18.29 33.91
CA GLY A 74 -30.54 18.09 32.50
C GLY A 74 -30.85 16.64 32.15
N ILE A 75 -31.70 16.42 31.16
CA ILE A 75 -32.04 15.09 30.64
C ILE A 75 -32.36 15.17 29.14
N TYR A 76 -32.05 14.11 28.40
CA TYR A 76 -32.40 13.99 26.99
C TYR A 76 -33.81 13.45 26.80
N VAL A 77 -34.52 13.96 25.80
CA VAL A 77 -35.87 13.54 25.41
C VAL A 77 -35.81 13.02 23.98
N TYR A 78 -36.00 11.71 23.81
CA TYR A 78 -35.93 11.04 22.52
C TYR A 78 -37.30 11.01 21.84
N THR A 79 -37.39 11.55 20.63
CA THR A 79 -38.66 11.77 19.92
C THR A 79 -38.66 11.28 18.46
N LYS A 80 -37.61 10.61 17.97
CA LYS A 80 -37.50 10.10 16.57
C LYS A 80 -38.75 9.39 16.02
N TYR A 81 -39.53 8.72 16.87
CA TYR A 81 -40.75 7.99 16.49
C TYR A 81 -42.06 8.70 16.87
N TYR A 82 -41.99 9.93 17.35
CA TYR A 82 -43.13 10.75 17.76
C TYR A 82 -43.46 11.77 16.67
N ASN A 83 -44.61 11.59 16.02
CA ASN A 83 -45.02 12.42 14.88
C ASN A 83 -46.13 13.44 15.23
N GLU A 84 -46.45 13.61 16.51
CA GLU A 84 -47.68 14.27 16.99
C GLU A 84 -47.40 15.50 17.88
N GLY A 85 -46.31 16.22 17.64
CA GLY A 85 -45.89 17.38 18.45
C GLY A 85 -45.43 18.57 17.60
N ASP A 86 -45.48 19.76 18.20
CA ASP A 86 -44.91 20.96 17.59
C ASP A 86 -43.36 20.85 17.59
N PRO A 87 -42.67 21.39 16.57
CA PRO A 87 -41.22 21.54 16.62
C PRO A 87 -40.82 22.36 17.84
N VAL A 88 -39.82 21.90 18.59
CA VAL A 88 -39.25 22.64 19.71
C VAL A 88 -38.03 23.44 19.25
N GLN A 89 -37.77 24.54 19.93
CA GLN A 89 -36.54 25.33 19.77
C GLN A 89 -35.92 25.61 21.15
N GLU A 90 -34.65 26.01 21.14
CA GLU A 90 -33.96 26.45 22.36
C GLU A 90 -34.74 27.57 23.07
N GLY A 91 -34.90 27.43 24.40
CA GLY A 91 -35.67 28.35 25.22
C GLY A 91 -37.16 28.01 25.36
N ASP A 92 -37.70 27.05 24.61
CA ASP A 92 -39.06 26.55 24.85
C ASP A 92 -39.13 25.86 26.23
N VAL A 93 -40.23 26.08 26.95
CA VAL A 93 -40.56 25.34 28.16
C VAL A 93 -41.50 24.23 27.78
N VAL A 94 -41.10 22.98 28.00
CA VAL A 94 -41.87 21.80 27.61
C VAL A 94 -42.28 20.99 28.83
N GLU A 95 -43.50 20.46 28.79
CA GLU A 95 -43.93 19.33 29.60
C GLU A 95 -43.70 18.06 28.80
N VAL A 96 -43.11 17.04 29.43
CA VAL A 96 -42.77 15.76 28.81
C VAL A 96 -43.34 14.65 29.67
N LYS A 97 -44.19 13.83 29.07
CA LYS A 97 -44.58 12.52 29.57
C LYS A 97 -43.83 11.45 28.77
N GLY A 98 -42.92 10.73 29.41
CA GLY A 98 -42.09 9.73 28.73
C GLY A 98 -41.57 8.64 29.64
N TYR A 99 -41.07 7.57 29.03
CA TYR A 99 -40.49 6.42 29.73
C TYR A 99 -38.99 6.62 30.01
N PRO A 100 -38.54 6.63 31.28
CA PRO A 100 -37.12 6.71 31.62
C PRO A 100 -36.35 5.47 31.17
N LYS A 101 -35.24 5.67 30.47
CA LYS A 101 -34.45 4.57 29.93
C LYS A 101 -32.96 4.91 29.82
N TYR A 102 -32.11 3.93 30.04
CA TYR A 102 -30.73 3.93 29.58
C TYR A 102 -30.62 3.41 28.16
N TYR A 103 -30.17 4.26 27.22
CA TYR A 103 -29.92 3.85 25.85
C TYR A 103 -28.59 4.38 25.35
N SER A 104 -27.72 3.47 24.89
CA SER A 104 -26.36 3.80 24.45
C SER A 104 -25.56 4.61 25.51
N GLY A 105 -25.79 4.41 26.81
CA GLY A 105 -25.14 5.21 27.86
C GLY A 105 -25.82 6.54 28.17
N LEU A 106 -26.82 6.94 27.36
CA LEU A 106 -27.64 8.11 27.59
C LEU A 106 -28.74 7.86 28.63
N ARG A 107 -28.93 8.79 29.58
CA ARG A 107 -30.17 8.87 30.38
C ARG A 107 -31.20 9.65 29.58
N GLU A 108 -32.22 8.95 29.08
CA GLU A 108 -33.23 9.53 28.20
C GLU A 108 -34.66 9.31 28.73
N LEU A 109 -35.56 10.20 28.31
CA LEU A 109 -37.00 9.99 28.31
C LEU A 109 -37.42 9.63 26.89
N SER A 110 -37.87 8.40 26.68
CA SER A 110 -38.42 7.96 25.41
C SER A 110 -39.88 8.40 25.29
N VAL A 111 -40.24 9.00 24.15
CA VAL A 111 -41.60 9.49 23.89
C VAL A 111 -42.16 8.84 22.62
N SER A 112 -43.31 8.19 22.75
CA SER A 112 -44.02 7.51 21.67
C SER A 112 -45.55 7.61 21.83
N SER A 113 -46.24 8.08 20.77
CA SER A 113 -47.70 8.18 20.78
C SER A 113 -48.39 6.81 20.95
N ARG A 114 -47.68 5.71 20.64
CA ARG A 114 -48.14 4.33 20.85
C ARG A 114 -48.45 4.02 22.32
N TYR A 115 -47.73 4.63 23.25
CA TYR A 115 -47.86 4.39 24.69
C TYR A 115 -48.59 5.51 25.42
N ASN A 116 -49.19 6.47 24.69
CA ASN A 116 -49.83 7.65 25.27
C ASN A 116 -48.81 8.55 26.03
N GLU A 117 -47.56 8.52 25.60
CA GLU A 117 -46.50 9.46 25.96
C GLU A 117 -46.59 10.68 25.03
N TYR A 118 -46.15 11.84 25.50
CA TYR A 118 -46.22 13.08 24.73
C TYR A 118 -45.18 14.09 25.21
N TYR A 119 -44.94 15.10 24.40
CA TYR A 119 -44.40 16.37 24.88
C TYR A 119 -45.26 17.52 24.37
N SER A 120 -45.28 18.63 25.11
CA SER A 120 -46.01 19.83 24.72
C SER A 120 -45.26 21.08 25.15
N VAL A 121 -45.13 22.05 24.24
CA VAL A 121 -44.61 23.38 24.57
C VAL A 121 -45.67 24.13 25.39
N ILE A 122 -45.32 24.47 26.63
CA ILE A 122 -46.20 25.14 27.60
C ILE A 122 -45.80 26.61 27.86
N GLY A 123 -44.69 27.07 27.27
CA GLY A 123 -44.23 28.45 27.36
C GLY A 123 -42.83 28.63 26.78
N SER A 124 -42.20 29.75 27.10
CA SER A 124 -40.80 30.05 26.77
C SER A 124 -40.10 30.72 27.93
N SER A 125 -38.78 30.56 28.01
CA SER A 125 -37.90 31.08 29.05
C SER A 125 -36.52 31.41 28.44
N SER A 126 -35.74 32.23 29.14
CA SER A 126 -34.29 32.26 28.87
C SER A 126 -33.67 30.91 29.20
N LEU A 127 -32.56 30.58 28.52
CA LEU A 127 -31.78 29.39 28.83
C LEU A 127 -31.34 29.39 30.30
N PRO A 128 -31.27 28.20 30.95
CA PRO A 128 -30.70 28.09 32.28
C PRO A 128 -29.25 28.58 32.33
N GLU A 129 -28.84 29.13 33.48
CA GLU A 129 -27.44 29.55 33.69
C GLU A 129 -26.49 28.35 33.53
N PRO A 130 -25.47 28.43 32.66
CA PRO A 130 -24.58 27.32 32.40
C PRO A 130 -23.66 27.08 33.59
N PHE A 131 -23.44 25.80 33.93
CA PHE A 131 -22.66 25.45 35.12
C PHE A 131 -21.16 25.46 34.83
N VAL A 132 -20.40 26.28 35.56
CA VAL A 132 -18.94 26.38 35.36
C VAL A 132 -18.25 25.15 35.91
N ILE A 133 -17.54 24.42 35.04
CA ILE A 133 -16.74 23.25 35.42
C ILE A 133 -15.35 23.31 34.77
N PRO A 134 -14.33 22.67 35.36
CA PRO A 134 -13.06 22.44 34.69
C PRO A 134 -13.23 21.51 33.48
N THR A 135 -12.45 21.70 32.42
CA THR A 135 -12.50 20.85 31.22
C THR A 135 -12.29 19.38 31.54
N ALA A 136 -11.42 19.01 32.50
CA ALA A 136 -11.20 17.61 32.90
C ALA A 136 -12.45 16.89 33.44
N ASN A 137 -13.44 17.63 33.92
CA ASN A 137 -14.64 17.06 34.55
C ASN A 137 -15.80 16.85 33.56
N TYR A 138 -15.63 17.16 32.27
CA TYR A 138 -16.71 17.04 31.29
C TYR A 138 -17.26 15.60 31.15
N SER A 139 -16.43 14.60 31.46
CA SER A 139 -16.79 13.17 31.40
C SER A 139 -17.43 12.64 32.70
N ASP A 140 -17.67 13.51 33.68
CA ASP A 140 -18.40 13.14 34.89
C ASP A 140 -19.87 12.95 34.54
N SER A 141 -20.36 11.72 34.74
CA SER A 141 -21.75 11.31 34.48
C SER A 141 -22.81 12.23 35.07
N ARG A 142 -22.50 13.01 36.11
CA ARG A 142 -23.43 13.94 36.73
C ARG A 142 -23.77 15.15 35.85
N TYR A 143 -22.98 15.45 34.82
CA TYR A 143 -23.21 16.57 33.92
C TYR A 143 -23.80 16.18 32.57
N GLN A 144 -24.12 14.90 32.37
CA GLN A 144 -24.84 14.44 31.18
C GLN A 144 -26.13 15.27 30.97
N SER A 145 -26.31 15.73 29.73
CA SER A 145 -27.41 16.61 29.28
C SER A 145 -27.48 17.96 30.00
N VAL A 146 -26.46 18.34 30.76
CA VAL A 146 -26.36 19.64 31.44
C VAL A 146 -25.61 20.63 30.55
N LEU A 147 -26.12 21.86 30.47
CA LEU A 147 -25.47 23.02 29.90
C LEU A 147 -24.29 23.45 30.81
N VAL A 148 -23.07 23.27 30.32
CA VAL A 148 -21.83 23.55 31.03
C VAL A 148 -21.08 24.72 30.41
N LYS A 149 -20.24 25.36 31.20
CA LYS A 149 -19.38 26.47 30.77
C LYS A 149 -17.92 26.20 31.15
N PHE A 150 -17.06 26.15 30.14
CA PHE A 150 -15.62 26.23 30.32
C PHE A 150 -15.19 27.69 30.21
N VAL A 151 -14.29 28.10 31.07
CA VAL A 151 -13.74 29.46 31.07
C VAL A 151 -12.25 29.32 30.80
N ASP A 152 -11.73 30.17 29.92
CA ASP A 152 -10.29 30.28 29.69
C ASP A 152 -9.61 29.06 29.03
N ALA A 153 -10.38 28.24 28.30
CA ALA A 153 -9.87 27.03 27.65
C ALA A 153 -9.13 27.33 26.33
N ASN A 154 -7.96 26.71 26.14
CA ASN A 154 -7.22 26.75 24.87
C ASN A 154 -7.65 25.60 23.95
N ILE A 155 -7.67 25.83 22.65
CA ILE A 155 -7.80 24.77 21.65
C ILE A 155 -6.45 24.06 21.51
N THR A 156 -6.41 22.76 21.80
CA THR A 156 -5.21 21.91 21.73
C THR A 156 -5.15 21.08 20.44
N GLY A 157 -6.30 20.84 19.81
CA GLY A 157 -6.40 20.05 18.58
C GLY A 157 -7.67 20.36 17.77
N ARG A 158 -7.63 20.08 16.47
CA ARG A 158 -8.76 20.19 15.54
C ARG A 158 -8.71 19.07 14.49
N ALA A 159 -9.87 18.53 14.12
CA ALA A 159 -10.04 17.66 12.97
C ALA A 159 -11.39 17.90 12.28
N ASP A 160 -11.36 18.13 10.97
CA ASP A 160 -12.56 18.41 10.17
C ASP A 160 -12.88 17.27 9.18
N SER A 161 -14.18 17.10 8.92
CA SER A 161 -14.74 16.21 7.90
C SER A 161 -16.07 16.81 7.41
N TRP A 162 -17.15 16.02 7.36
CA TRP A 162 -18.52 16.54 7.30
C TRP A 162 -19.02 17.07 8.67
N TYR A 163 -18.15 17.05 9.68
CA TYR A 163 -18.33 17.52 11.06
C TYR A 163 -17.02 18.21 11.51
N THR A 164 -17.03 18.94 12.63
CA THR A 164 -15.80 19.42 13.30
C THR A 164 -15.60 18.78 14.67
N LYS A 165 -14.37 18.36 14.94
CA LYS A 165 -13.90 17.90 16.25
C LYS A 165 -12.87 18.88 16.81
N LEU A 166 -13.05 19.32 18.05
CA LEU A 166 -12.07 20.14 18.77
C LEU A 166 -11.67 19.47 20.08
N TRP A 167 -10.44 19.73 20.49
CA TRP A 167 -9.95 19.41 21.83
C TRP A 167 -9.64 20.72 22.54
N ILE A 168 -10.18 20.89 23.74
CA ILE A 168 -10.03 22.12 24.53
C ILE A 168 -9.53 21.81 25.94
N ASP A 169 -8.65 22.64 26.47
CA ASP A 169 -8.05 22.45 27.79
C ASP A 169 -7.87 23.80 28.52
N ASP A 170 -8.46 23.92 29.70
CA ASP A 170 -8.29 25.07 30.62
C ASP A 170 -7.07 24.91 31.56
N GLY A 171 -6.28 23.85 31.37
CA GLY A 171 -5.14 23.46 32.19
C GLY A 171 -5.49 22.39 33.24
N SER A 172 -6.76 22.03 33.41
CA SER A 172 -7.18 20.92 34.27
C SER A 172 -7.10 19.56 33.57
N GLY A 173 -7.17 19.53 32.24
CA GLY A 173 -7.23 18.33 31.42
C GLY A 173 -8.19 18.50 30.23
N GLU A 174 -7.98 17.73 29.17
CA GLU A 174 -8.62 17.94 27.87
C GLU A 174 -10.09 17.49 27.83
N ALA A 175 -10.96 18.34 27.26
CA ALA A 175 -12.34 18.05 26.91
C ALA A 175 -12.51 17.88 25.39
N TYR A 176 -13.39 16.97 25.01
CA TYR A 176 -13.68 16.64 23.61
C TYR A 176 -14.97 17.32 23.15
N VAL A 177 -14.88 18.14 22.10
CA VAL A 177 -16.00 18.87 21.50
C VAL A 177 -16.33 18.25 20.14
N PHE A 178 -17.62 18.02 19.91
CA PHE A 178 -18.14 17.50 18.65
C PHE A 178 -19.24 18.44 18.12
N SER A 179 -19.13 18.78 16.84
CA SER A 179 -20.12 19.57 16.11
C SER A 179 -20.43 18.85 14.80
N ASP A 180 -21.70 18.50 14.59
CA ASP A 180 -22.22 17.94 13.34
C ASP A 180 -22.17 18.95 12.18
N GLU A 181 -22.12 20.25 12.50
CA GLU A 181 -21.80 21.31 11.55
C GLU A 181 -20.30 21.65 11.54
N ASN A 182 -19.82 22.17 10.41
CA ASN A 182 -18.46 22.69 10.31
C ASN A 182 -18.32 24.00 11.11
N LEU A 183 -17.44 23.99 12.11
CA LEU A 183 -17.15 25.19 12.90
C LEU A 183 -16.18 26.13 12.15
N PRO A 184 -16.21 27.45 12.45
CA PRO A 184 -15.39 28.44 11.77
C PRO A 184 -13.88 28.12 11.76
N ASP A 185 -13.21 28.47 10.66
CA ASP A 185 -11.77 28.27 10.45
C ASP A 185 -10.88 29.00 11.47
N GLU A 186 -11.41 29.94 12.26
CA GLU A 186 -10.67 30.64 13.31
C GLU A 186 -10.45 29.79 14.58
N LEU A 187 -11.16 28.67 14.72
CA LEU A 187 -11.05 27.74 15.85
C LEU A 187 -9.87 26.75 15.69
N GLU A 188 -8.66 27.26 15.52
CA GLU A 188 -7.44 26.45 15.35
C GLU A 188 -6.67 26.20 16.65
N PRO A 189 -5.81 25.15 16.71
CA PRO A 189 -4.91 24.93 17.84
C PRO A 189 -4.09 26.18 18.19
N GLY A 190 -4.17 26.59 19.46
CA GLY A 190 -3.54 27.81 20.00
C GLY A 190 -4.50 28.98 20.20
N ALA A 191 -5.71 28.95 19.62
CA ALA A 191 -6.77 29.89 19.98
C ALA A 191 -7.29 29.61 21.40
N ARG A 192 -7.85 30.64 22.05
CA ARG A 192 -8.32 30.56 23.43
C ARG A 192 -9.74 31.09 23.54
N PHE A 193 -10.59 30.38 24.26
CA PHE A 193 -11.95 30.82 24.57
C PHE A 193 -11.95 31.69 25.83
N LYS A 194 -12.61 32.85 25.76
CA LYS A 194 -13.04 33.58 26.96
C LYS A 194 -14.07 32.76 27.72
N TYR A 195 -14.99 32.15 26.98
CA TYR A 195 -15.80 31.05 27.47
C TYR A 195 -16.26 30.16 26.32
N PHE A 196 -16.55 28.92 26.64
CA PHE A 196 -17.20 27.95 25.77
C PHE A 196 -18.37 27.34 26.52
N ILE A 197 -19.56 27.36 25.95
CA ILE A 197 -20.79 26.82 26.50
C ILE A 197 -21.26 25.70 25.58
N GLY A 198 -21.59 24.56 26.18
CA GLY A 198 -22.11 23.42 25.45
C GLY A 198 -22.88 22.45 26.33
N VAL A 199 -23.58 21.51 25.71
CA VAL A 199 -24.27 20.42 26.40
C VAL A 199 -23.44 19.14 26.34
N ILE A 200 -23.41 18.37 27.42
CA ILE A 200 -22.67 17.10 27.46
C ILE A 200 -23.54 15.97 26.93
N TYR A 201 -23.08 15.33 25.86
CA TYR A 201 -23.64 14.11 25.31
C TYR A 201 -22.75 12.92 25.66
N VAL A 202 -23.35 11.73 25.72
CA VAL A 202 -22.60 10.50 25.93
C VAL A 202 -23.24 9.37 25.13
N TYR A 203 -22.39 8.58 24.49
CA TYR A 203 -22.79 7.36 23.81
C TYR A 203 -21.85 6.20 24.17
N VAL A 204 -22.24 4.98 23.79
CA VAL A 204 -21.40 3.79 23.96
C VAL A 204 -20.81 3.38 22.61
N ASP A 205 -19.48 3.29 22.53
CA ASP A 205 -18.79 2.87 21.31
C ASP A 205 -18.96 1.37 21.01
N LYS A 206 -18.45 0.91 19.85
CA LYS A 206 -18.49 -0.51 19.45
C LYS A 206 -17.76 -1.44 20.44
N ASN A 207 -16.86 -0.90 21.26
CA ASN A 207 -16.09 -1.63 22.26
C ASN A 207 -16.71 -1.57 23.66
N LYS A 208 -17.92 -1.00 23.80
CA LYS A 208 -18.67 -0.82 25.06
C LYS A 208 -18.06 0.21 26.02
N ASN A 209 -17.29 1.17 25.52
CA ASN A 209 -16.79 2.29 26.30
C ASN A 209 -17.77 3.47 26.23
N SER A 210 -18.02 4.12 27.37
CA SER A 210 -18.74 5.39 27.40
C SER A 210 -17.85 6.50 26.88
N ILE A 211 -18.28 7.14 25.79
CA ILE A 211 -17.61 8.29 25.19
C ILE A 211 -18.43 9.52 25.50
N TYR A 212 -17.80 10.52 26.12
CA TYR A 212 -18.40 11.81 26.40
C TYR A 212 -17.94 12.82 25.36
N GLU A 213 -18.84 13.71 24.97
CA GLU A 213 -18.54 14.82 24.08
C GLU A 213 -19.36 16.05 24.48
N VAL A 214 -18.85 17.23 24.13
CA VAL A 214 -19.53 18.50 24.37
C VAL A 214 -20.02 19.04 23.04
N HIS A 215 -21.33 19.22 22.90
CA HIS A 215 -21.94 19.84 21.74
C HIS A 215 -21.96 21.36 21.93
N PRO A 216 -21.44 22.15 20.98
CA PRO A 216 -21.36 23.61 21.11
C PRO A 216 -22.76 24.23 21.10
N VAL A 217 -22.99 25.18 22.01
CA VAL A 217 -24.19 26.03 22.04
C VAL A 217 -23.80 27.49 21.80
N GLU A 218 -22.85 27.99 22.58
CA GLU A 218 -22.36 29.38 22.47
C GLU A 218 -20.89 29.43 22.86
N TYR A 219 -20.09 30.25 22.19
CA TYR A 219 -18.71 30.47 22.60
C TYR A 219 -18.24 31.87 22.23
N LEU A 220 -17.20 32.32 22.92
CA LEU A 220 -16.53 33.58 22.65
C LEU A 220 -15.02 33.39 22.71
N LEU A 221 -14.34 33.64 21.61
CA LEU A 221 -12.87 33.63 21.55
C LEU A 221 -12.27 34.89 22.20
N TYR A 222 -11.06 34.73 22.73
CA TYR A 222 -10.10 35.82 22.87
C TYR A 222 -9.62 36.20 21.46
N ASN A 223 -10.24 37.22 20.87
CA ASN A 223 -9.81 37.80 19.59
C ASN A 223 -9.27 39.21 19.86
N PRO A 224 -8.02 39.34 20.33
CA PRO A 224 -7.43 40.63 20.61
C PRO A 224 -7.30 41.45 19.32
N ASP A 225 -7.48 42.77 19.44
CA ASP A 225 -7.26 43.72 18.35
C ASP A 225 -5.88 43.52 17.74
N VAL A 226 -4.85 43.32 18.58
CA VAL A 226 -3.50 42.97 18.16
C VAL A 226 -3.33 41.46 18.12
N LYS A 227 -3.00 40.91 16.95
CA LYS A 227 -2.81 39.45 16.78
C LYS A 227 -1.77 39.06 15.74
N ILE A 228 -1.37 37.79 15.80
CA ILE A 228 -0.48 37.17 14.81
C ILE A 228 -1.31 36.83 13.56
N GLU A 229 -0.93 37.38 12.41
CA GLU A 229 -1.57 37.07 11.11
C GLU A 229 -0.87 35.89 10.41
N ASN A 230 0.46 35.96 10.28
CA ASN A 230 1.23 34.98 9.52
C ASN A 230 2.59 34.69 10.18
N VAL A 231 3.13 33.49 9.95
CA VAL A 231 4.49 33.11 10.35
C VAL A 231 5.17 32.37 9.22
N GLU A 232 6.33 32.87 8.79
CA GLU A 232 7.14 32.31 7.71
C GLU A 232 8.52 31.92 8.23
N HIS A 233 9.03 30.75 7.81
CA HIS A 233 10.37 30.30 8.15
C HIS A 233 10.92 29.32 7.12
N GLY A 234 12.26 29.25 7.03
CA GLY A 234 12.97 28.20 6.30
C GLY A 234 13.03 26.87 7.08
N PRO A 235 13.70 25.83 6.54
CA PRO A 235 13.96 24.61 7.29
C PRO A 235 14.84 24.89 8.51
N PHE A 236 14.57 24.20 9.61
CA PHE A 236 15.39 24.24 10.82
C PHE A 236 16.47 23.17 10.74
N LEU A 237 17.73 23.61 10.74
CA LEU A 237 18.89 22.73 10.69
C LEU A 237 19.63 22.78 12.03
N LYS A 238 20.04 21.62 12.55
CA LYS A 238 20.81 21.54 13.78
C LYS A 238 22.06 22.44 13.72
N ASP A 239 22.25 23.26 14.74
CA ASP A 239 23.36 24.21 14.92
C ASP A 239 23.45 25.32 13.85
N VAL A 240 22.38 25.57 13.07
CA VAL A 240 22.31 26.65 12.08
C VAL A 240 21.23 27.66 12.47
N PRO A 241 21.53 28.97 12.50
CA PRO A 241 20.50 29.98 12.71
C PRO A 241 19.48 30.01 11.55
N THR A 242 18.22 29.71 11.85
CA THR A 242 17.10 29.81 10.90
C THR A 242 16.33 31.10 11.15
N LYS A 243 16.11 31.89 10.09
CA LYS A 243 15.31 33.12 10.14
C LYS A 243 13.82 32.78 10.22
N VAL A 244 13.11 33.46 11.12
CA VAL A 244 11.65 33.41 11.27
C VAL A 244 11.11 34.84 11.13
N SER A 245 10.07 35.00 10.31
CA SER A 245 9.38 36.27 10.07
C SER A 245 7.92 36.14 10.49
N VAL A 246 7.45 37.03 11.36
CA VAL A 246 6.08 37.00 11.90
C VAL A 246 5.36 38.29 11.58
N THR A 247 4.20 38.19 10.93
CA THR A 247 3.33 39.34 10.67
C THR A 247 2.38 39.52 11.83
N VAL A 248 2.46 40.67 12.49
CA VAL A 248 1.56 41.12 13.56
C VAL A 248 0.64 42.20 12.99
N VAL A 249 -0.65 42.13 13.27
CA VAL A 249 -1.66 43.10 12.83
C VAL A 249 -2.39 43.67 14.04
N ASN A 250 -2.73 44.96 13.99
CA ASN A 250 -3.68 45.59 14.90
C ASN A 250 -4.98 45.89 14.12
N ASN A 251 -6.01 45.07 14.31
CA ASN A 251 -7.33 45.26 13.71
C ASN A 251 -8.19 46.28 14.48
N GLY A 252 -7.74 46.75 15.64
CA GLY A 252 -8.42 47.78 16.41
C GLY A 252 -8.31 49.17 15.78
N SER A 253 -9.10 50.12 16.29
CA SER A 253 -9.05 51.52 15.86
C SER A 253 -8.01 52.37 16.58
N ASN A 254 -7.46 51.86 17.70
CA ASN A 254 -6.54 52.60 18.56
C ASN A 254 -5.11 52.06 18.44
N THR A 255 -4.12 52.93 18.65
CA THR A 255 -2.72 52.55 18.79
C THR A 255 -2.53 51.61 19.98
N ALA A 256 -1.76 50.54 19.79
CA ALA A 256 -1.42 49.57 20.84
C ALA A 256 0.09 49.52 21.10
N ASN A 257 0.47 49.35 22.37
CA ASN A 257 1.82 48.95 22.76
C ASN A 257 1.85 47.43 22.78
N VAL A 258 2.68 46.83 21.92
CA VAL A 258 2.71 45.41 21.63
C VAL A 258 3.97 44.78 22.19
N THR A 259 3.79 43.75 23.00
CA THR A 259 4.79 42.88 23.60
C THR A 259 4.83 41.60 22.79
N PHE A 260 5.96 41.38 22.11
CA PHE A 260 6.21 40.20 21.28
C PHE A 260 7.23 39.31 21.98
N SER A 261 6.97 38.01 22.03
CA SER A 261 7.96 37.02 22.46
C SER A 261 7.86 35.73 21.64
N ALA A 262 9.00 35.07 21.45
CA ALA A 262 9.10 33.76 20.83
C ALA A 262 9.92 32.83 21.74
N ALA A 263 9.42 31.62 21.95
CA ALA A 263 10.05 30.58 22.74
C ALA A 263 10.18 29.28 21.94
N PHE A 264 11.37 28.70 21.92
CA PHE A 264 11.66 27.42 21.29
C PHE A 264 11.87 26.38 22.39
N GLU A 265 11.08 25.30 22.38
CA GLU A 265 11.07 24.29 23.46
C GLU A 265 10.87 24.92 24.87
N GLY A 266 10.01 25.94 24.95
CA GLY A 266 9.74 26.66 26.20
C GLY A 266 10.83 27.67 26.62
N VAL A 267 11.96 27.76 25.90
CA VAL A 267 13.02 28.73 26.17
C VAL A 267 12.85 29.96 25.28
N THR A 268 12.73 31.15 25.87
CA THR A 268 12.63 32.41 25.11
C THR A 268 13.86 32.63 24.24
N VAL A 269 13.66 32.65 22.92
CA VAL A 269 14.70 32.88 21.91
C VAL A 269 14.70 34.32 21.39
N TYR A 270 13.58 35.03 21.51
CA TYR A 270 13.45 36.43 21.11
C TYR A 270 12.33 37.13 21.88
N SER A 271 12.52 38.42 22.18
CA SER A 271 11.49 39.27 22.81
C SER A 271 11.71 40.72 22.41
N THR A 272 10.64 41.46 22.15
CA THR A 272 10.68 42.89 21.82
C THR A 272 9.36 43.57 22.15
N GLU A 273 9.39 44.90 22.24
CA GLU A 273 8.21 45.74 22.41
C GLU A 273 8.16 46.78 21.29
N PHE A 274 6.97 47.10 20.79
CA PHE A 274 6.78 48.13 19.78
C PHE A 274 5.37 48.70 19.77
N THR A 275 5.20 49.91 19.23
CA THR A 275 3.89 50.50 18.95
C THR A 275 3.35 50.03 17.60
N LEU A 276 2.04 49.81 17.52
CA LEU A 276 1.35 49.46 16.26
C LEU A 276 0.04 50.26 16.16
N GLU A 277 -0.09 51.09 15.13
CA GLU A 277 -1.28 51.92 14.90
C GLU A 277 -2.50 51.07 14.53
N GLY A 278 -3.69 51.62 14.69
CA GLY A 278 -4.93 50.94 14.30
C GLY A 278 -4.95 50.61 12.80
N SER A 279 -5.38 49.40 12.45
CA SER A 279 -5.34 48.82 11.10
C SER A 279 -3.94 48.66 10.49
N GLU A 280 -2.86 48.78 11.28
CA GLU A 280 -1.48 48.63 10.81
C GLU A 280 -0.99 47.17 10.93
N LYS A 281 -0.03 46.80 10.09
CA LYS A 281 0.71 45.53 10.14
C LYS A 281 2.21 45.77 10.30
N LYS A 282 2.88 44.90 11.05
CA LYS A 282 4.32 44.90 11.22
C LYS A 282 4.90 43.49 11.12
N VAL A 283 6.01 43.35 10.39
CA VAL A 283 6.78 42.11 10.35
C VAL A 283 7.89 42.17 11.40
N VAL A 284 7.93 41.18 12.28
CA VAL A 284 8.99 40.97 13.28
C VAL A 284 9.86 39.82 12.82
N GLU A 285 11.18 40.05 12.70
CA GLU A 285 12.13 39.05 12.22
C GLU A 285 13.13 38.68 13.32
N PHE A 286 13.37 37.39 13.52
CA PHE A 286 14.34 36.86 14.48
C PHE A 286 14.98 35.56 13.99
N TYR A 287 15.98 35.07 14.72
CA TYR A 287 16.69 33.84 14.39
C TYR A 287 16.58 32.82 15.52
N VAL A 288 16.46 31.54 15.14
CA VAL A 288 16.44 30.41 16.07
C VAL A 288 17.54 29.43 15.67
N THR A 289 18.37 29.03 16.63
CA THR A 289 19.44 28.06 16.41
C THR A 289 19.16 26.79 17.22
N PRO A 290 18.55 25.75 16.62
CA PRO A 290 18.20 24.54 17.34
C PRO A 290 19.45 23.66 17.57
N SER A 291 19.57 23.05 18.75
CA SER A 291 20.74 22.22 19.13
C SER A 291 20.49 20.72 19.09
N THR A 292 19.23 20.28 18.93
CA THR A 292 18.80 18.89 18.99
C THR A 292 17.96 18.51 17.76
N LEU A 293 18.04 17.25 17.32
CA LEU A 293 17.29 16.74 16.17
C LEU A 293 15.87 16.35 16.59
N GLY A 294 14.98 16.20 15.60
CA GLY A 294 13.63 15.64 15.81
C GLY A 294 12.53 16.68 15.78
N SER A 295 11.42 16.38 16.44
CA SER A 295 10.26 17.27 16.53
C SER A 295 10.43 18.22 17.71
N HIS A 296 10.21 19.50 17.46
CA HIS A 296 10.29 20.61 18.40
C HIS A 296 9.10 21.55 18.23
N THR A 297 8.98 22.52 19.11
CA THR A 297 7.89 23.47 19.16
C THR A 297 8.42 24.90 19.24
N LEU A 298 7.98 25.75 18.31
CA LEU A 298 8.17 27.19 18.37
C LEU A 298 6.85 27.85 18.78
N LYS A 299 6.81 28.44 19.97
CA LYS A 299 5.68 29.22 20.48
C LYS A 299 5.94 30.70 20.28
N ILE A 300 5.03 31.40 19.61
CA ILE A 300 5.06 32.86 19.43
C ILE A 300 3.88 33.44 20.19
N THR A 301 4.12 34.51 20.95
CA THR A 301 3.11 35.20 21.76
C THR A 301 3.18 36.69 21.47
N VAL A 302 2.02 37.28 21.20
CA VAL A 302 1.82 38.71 20.97
C VAL A 302 0.62 39.15 21.80
N GLU A 303 0.85 39.87 22.89
CA GLU A 303 -0.20 40.19 23.86
C GLU A 303 -1.00 38.94 24.28
N GLU A 304 -2.29 38.88 23.95
CA GLU A 304 -3.18 37.74 24.22
C GLU A 304 -3.20 36.70 23.07
N SER A 305 -2.62 37.01 21.90
CA SER A 305 -2.56 36.12 20.73
C SER A 305 -1.36 35.17 20.82
N GLN A 306 -1.60 33.86 20.65
CA GLN A 306 -0.54 32.84 20.66
C GLN A 306 -0.62 31.95 19.42
N LYS A 307 0.55 31.54 18.90
CA LYS A 307 0.66 30.54 17.83
C LYS A 307 1.75 29.53 18.17
N VAL A 308 1.42 28.24 18.11
CA VAL A 308 2.33 27.14 18.40
C VAL A 308 2.63 26.40 17.10
N ILE A 309 3.90 26.35 16.71
CA ILE A 309 4.33 25.80 15.42
C ILE A 309 5.17 24.54 15.67
N PRO A 310 4.73 23.37 15.18
CA PRO A 310 5.56 22.18 15.18
C PRO A 310 6.71 22.34 14.17
N VAL A 311 7.94 22.16 14.64
CA VAL A 311 9.16 22.33 13.85
C VAL A 311 9.95 21.02 13.83
N LYS A 312 10.25 20.51 12.63
CA LYS A 312 11.16 19.36 12.48
C LYS A 312 12.58 19.87 12.25
N VAL A 313 13.45 19.65 13.23
CA VAL A 313 14.88 19.96 13.12
C VAL A 313 15.59 18.77 12.50
N ILE A 314 16.18 19.00 11.32
CA ILE A 314 16.95 18.00 10.60
C ILE A 314 18.45 18.25 10.71
N LEU A 315 19.23 17.23 10.41
CA LEU A 315 20.68 17.30 10.48
C LEU A 315 21.21 18.30 9.45
N ASN A 316 22.20 19.10 9.85
CA ASN A 316 22.86 20.03 8.96
C ASN A 316 23.57 19.27 7.81
N PRO A 317 23.10 19.39 6.56
CA PRO A 317 23.66 18.63 5.44
C PRO A 317 25.13 18.96 5.16
N PHE A 318 25.61 20.14 5.57
CA PHE A 318 27.02 20.53 5.46
C PHE A 318 27.94 19.82 6.46
N GLN A 319 27.43 19.37 7.63
CA GLN A 319 28.22 18.54 8.55
C GLN A 319 28.34 17.10 8.06
N VAL A 320 27.27 16.58 7.46
CA VAL A 320 27.19 15.19 6.96
C VAL A 320 28.05 15.02 5.70
N SER A 321 28.03 16.00 4.80
CA SER A 321 28.79 15.94 3.54
C SER A 321 30.29 15.73 3.77
N TYR A 322 30.83 16.19 4.90
CA TYR A 322 32.25 16.04 5.21
C TYR A 322 32.72 14.57 5.22
N GLY A 323 31.99 13.68 5.89
CA GLY A 323 32.35 12.26 5.95
C GLY A 323 31.94 11.47 4.69
N ILE A 324 30.88 11.92 4.02
CA ILE A 324 30.23 11.16 2.94
C ILE A 324 30.83 11.45 1.56
N THR A 325 31.31 12.67 1.29
CA THR A 325 31.92 13.00 -0.01
C THR A 325 33.14 12.12 -0.34
N PRO A 326 34.12 11.91 0.56
CA PRO A 326 35.24 11.00 0.30
C PRO A 326 34.82 9.54 0.10
N TYR A 327 33.73 9.12 0.75
CA TYR A 327 33.17 7.78 0.57
C TYR A 327 32.67 7.59 -0.86
N TYR A 328 31.85 8.52 -1.37
CA TYR A 328 31.34 8.44 -2.74
C TYR A 328 32.42 8.65 -3.80
N GLU A 329 33.44 9.45 -3.52
CA GLU A 329 34.61 9.56 -4.41
C GLU A 329 35.33 8.20 -4.56
N ARG A 330 35.63 7.53 -3.45
CA ARG A 330 36.22 6.18 -3.49
C ARG A 330 35.29 5.16 -4.15
N LEU A 331 33.98 5.29 -3.91
CA LEU A 331 32.99 4.42 -4.52
C LEU A 331 33.00 4.59 -6.04
N TYR A 332 32.90 5.82 -6.54
CA TYR A 332 32.97 6.13 -7.97
C TYR A 332 34.22 5.54 -8.62
N VAL A 333 35.40 5.79 -8.04
CA VAL A 333 36.67 5.27 -8.58
C VAL A 333 36.66 3.74 -8.65
N ARG A 334 36.13 3.08 -7.62
CA ARG A 334 36.00 1.61 -7.59
C ARG A 334 35.06 1.09 -8.67
N GLU A 335 33.86 1.65 -8.77
CA GLU A 335 32.87 1.17 -9.76
C GLU A 335 33.36 1.46 -11.19
N MET A 336 33.94 2.63 -11.44
CA MET A 336 34.47 2.96 -12.76
C MET A 336 35.64 2.08 -13.19
N ALA A 337 36.43 1.54 -12.25
CA ALA A 337 37.48 0.57 -12.57
C ALA A 337 36.91 -0.72 -13.18
N ASN A 338 35.67 -1.09 -12.85
CA ASN A 338 34.96 -2.23 -13.44
C ASN A 338 34.16 -1.82 -14.69
N VAL A 339 33.45 -0.67 -14.64
CA VAL A 339 32.58 -0.21 -15.73
C VAL A 339 33.36 0.15 -16.99
N THR A 340 34.52 0.80 -16.86
CA THR A 340 35.30 1.29 -18.02
C THR A 340 35.63 0.16 -19.02
N PRO A 341 36.27 -0.97 -18.62
CA PRO A 341 36.56 -2.04 -19.56
C PRO A 341 35.30 -2.72 -20.13
N LEU A 342 34.22 -2.84 -19.34
CA LEU A 342 32.95 -3.39 -19.81
C LEU A 342 32.31 -2.49 -20.87
N TYR A 343 32.34 -1.17 -20.66
CA TYR A 343 31.79 -0.19 -21.59
C TYR A 343 32.60 -0.08 -22.89
N GLU A 344 33.93 -0.20 -22.81
CA GLU A 344 34.81 -0.29 -23.99
C GLU A 344 34.47 -1.53 -24.83
N ASN A 345 34.35 -2.70 -24.20
CA ASN A 345 33.94 -3.93 -24.88
C ASN A 345 32.54 -3.81 -25.50
N PHE A 346 31.59 -3.26 -24.74
CA PHE A 346 30.22 -3.01 -25.20
C PHE A 346 30.19 -2.12 -26.43
N THR A 347 30.91 -1.00 -26.41
CA THR A 347 30.95 -0.05 -27.53
C THR A 347 31.55 -0.74 -28.77
N SER A 348 32.64 -1.48 -28.60
CA SER A 348 33.28 -2.25 -29.68
C SER A 348 32.32 -3.29 -30.28
N LEU A 349 31.62 -4.07 -29.47
CA LEU A 349 30.68 -5.09 -29.95
C LEU A 349 29.49 -4.48 -30.68
N VAL A 350 28.92 -3.39 -30.15
CA VAL A 350 27.81 -2.68 -30.79
C VAL A 350 28.22 -2.13 -32.15
N GLU A 351 29.40 -1.51 -32.25
CA GLU A 351 29.95 -1.00 -33.52
C GLU A 351 30.16 -2.13 -34.53
N GLU A 352 30.79 -3.22 -34.11
CA GLU A 352 31.09 -4.37 -34.95
C GLU A 352 29.82 -5.02 -35.49
N LEU A 353 28.85 -5.34 -34.62
CA LEU A 353 27.56 -5.92 -34.99
C LEU A 353 26.77 -5.01 -35.94
N THR A 354 26.77 -3.70 -35.67
CA THR A 354 26.10 -2.72 -36.55
C THR A 354 26.79 -2.68 -37.92
N SER A 355 28.12 -2.79 -37.97
CA SER A 355 28.88 -2.84 -39.22
C SER A 355 28.60 -4.10 -40.05
N CYS A 356 28.31 -5.22 -39.39
CA CYS A 356 27.84 -6.46 -39.99
C CYS A 356 26.36 -6.40 -40.46
N GLY A 357 25.66 -5.29 -40.21
CA GLY A 357 24.25 -5.11 -40.58
C GLY A 357 23.27 -5.78 -39.61
N VAL A 358 23.69 -6.14 -38.40
CA VAL A 358 22.81 -6.68 -37.36
C VAL A 358 21.89 -5.59 -36.84
N ASN A 359 20.59 -5.89 -36.74
CA ASN A 359 19.61 -5.04 -36.09
C ASN A 359 19.57 -5.35 -34.58
N LEU A 360 19.79 -4.34 -33.74
CA LEU A 360 19.84 -4.51 -32.28
C LEU A 360 18.46 -4.82 -31.64
N GLY A 361 17.36 -4.65 -32.37
CA GLY A 361 16.03 -5.12 -31.95
C GLY A 361 15.68 -4.79 -30.49
N ASP A 362 15.44 -5.83 -29.69
CA ASP A 362 14.94 -5.69 -28.31
C ASP A 362 15.95 -5.02 -27.36
N ILE A 363 17.26 -5.01 -27.68
CA ILE A 363 18.28 -4.35 -26.85
C ILE A 363 18.60 -2.92 -27.28
N GLU A 364 18.06 -2.43 -28.40
CA GLU A 364 18.38 -1.08 -28.91
C GLU A 364 18.06 0.01 -27.87
N GLY A 365 16.96 -0.12 -27.14
CA GLY A 365 16.58 0.79 -26.05
C GLY A 365 17.59 0.80 -24.91
N LYS A 366 18.02 -0.39 -24.46
CA LYS A 366 19.03 -0.53 -23.40
C LYS A 366 20.39 0.02 -23.84
N VAL A 367 20.79 -0.20 -25.10
CA VAL A 367 22.02 0.38 -25.66
C VAL A 367 22.01 1.92 -25.58
N LYS A 368 20.88 2.55 -25.96
CA LYS A 368 20.71 4.00 -25.84
C LYS A 368 20.76 4.47 -24.38
N GLU A 369 20.13 3.73 -23.47
CA GLU A 369 20.10 4.04 -22.05
C GLU A 369 21.49 3.95 -21.39
N ILE A 370 22.26 2.90 -21.71
CA ILE A 370 23.65 2.73 -21.25
C ILE A 370 24.49 3.93 -21.69
N ASN A 371 24.46 4.29 -22.97
CA ASN A 371 25.20 5.44 -23.51
C ASN A 371 24.77 6.76 -22.85
N ALA A 372 23.46 6.99 -22.69
CA ALA A 372 22.95 8.19 -22.02
C ALA A 372 23.38 8.27 -20.56
N THR A 373 23.35 7.14 -19.85
CA THR A 373 23.76 7.07 -18.45
C THR A 373 25.26 7.29 -18.29
N MET A 374 26.09 6.72 -19.17
CA MET A 374 27.53 6.99 -19.22
C MET A 374 27.86 8.47 -19.44
N ASN A 375 27.17 9.13 -20.39
CA ASN A 375 27.32 10.57 -20.59
C ASN A 375 26.95 11.38 -19.34
N GLU A 376 25.90 11.00 -18.61
CA GLU A 376 25.51 11.67 -17.37
C GLU A 376 26.51 11.41 -16.24
N ILE A 377 27.08 10.21 -16.14
CA ILE A 377 28.16 9.90 -15.18
C ILE A 377 29.36 10.82 -15.43
N GLU A 378 29.82 10.93 -16.66
CA GLU A 378 30.96 11.79 -17.04
C GLU A 378 30.68 13.26 -16.73
N LYS A 379 29.47 13.74 -17.06
CA LYS A 379 29.04 15.11 -16.77
C LYS A 379 29.03 15.41 -15.28
N GLU A 380 28.40 14.56 -14.47
CA GLU A 380 28.31 14.75 -13.02
C GLU A 380 29.70 14.71 -12.36
N TYR A 381 30.56 13.80 -12.80
CA TYR A 381 31.93 13.72 -12.30
C TYR A 381 32.78 14.93 -12.74
N SER A 382 32.57 15.45 -13.96
CA SER A 382 33.20 16.68 -14.44
C SER A 382 32.80 17.90 -13.60
N ILE A 383 31.52 18.03 -13.25
CA ILE A 383 31.05 19.10 -12.34
C ILE A 383 31.71 18.95 -10.97
N TYR A 384 31.72 17.74 -10.40
CA TYR A 384 32.37 17.47 -9.12
C TYR A 384 33.84 17.89 -9.11
N THR A 385 34.62 17.46 -10.11
CA THR A 385 36.05 17.78 -10.23
C THR A 385 36.30 19.28 -10.44
N THR A 386 35.48 19.94 -11.26
CA THR A 386 35.54 21.40 -11.45
C THR A 386 35.31 22.16 -10.15
N LEU A 387 34.23 21.83 -9.43
CA LEU A 387 33.91 22.45 -8.15
C LEU A 387 34.98 22.18 -7.08
N LYS A 388 35.52 20.95 -7.06
CA LYS A 388 36.62 20.56 -6.16
C LYS A 388 37.87 21.41 -6.41
N ASN A 389 38.26 21.60 -7.68
CA ASN A 389 39.42 22.41 -8.03
C ASN A 389 39.22 23.90 -7.68
N LEU A 390 38.05 24.46 -7.99
CA LEU A 390 37.73 25.86 -7.64
C LEU A 390 37.80 26.12 -6.13
N LEU A 391 37.33 25.18 -5.31
CA LEU A 391 37.42 25.30 -3.85
C LEU A 391 38.87 25.23 -3.34
N ILE A 392 39.69 24.35 -3.93
CA ILE A 392 41.12 24.25 -3.59
C ILE A 392 41.85 25.57 -3.91
N GLU A 393 41.51 26.22 -5.02
CA GLU A 393 42.10 27.50 -5.43
C GLU A 393 41.66 28.66 -4.53
N GLN A 394 40.39 28.71 -4.14
CA GLN A 394 39.83 29.82 -3.36
C GLN A 394 40.23 29.78 -1.88
N GLU A 395 40.25 28.60 -1.26
CA GLU A 395 40.56 28.46 0.17
C GLU A 395 41.41 27.19 0.45
N PRO A 396 42.73 27.25 0.24
CA PRO A 396 43.62 26.07 0.34
C PRO A 396 43.70 25.44 1.75
N GLY A 397 43.14 26.10 2.78
CA GLY A 397 43.06 25.59 4.15
C GLY A 397 41.74 24.90 4.51
N LEU A 398 40.71 24.97 3.65
CA LEU A 398 39.42 24.33 3.92
C LEU A 398 39.42 22.87 3.51
N LYS A 399 38.78 22.05 4.35
CA LYS A 399 38.47 20.66 4.05
C LYS A 399 37.44 20.61 2.90
N VAL A 400 37.85 20.15 1.72
CA VAL A 400 37.15 20.21 0.41
C VAL A 400 35.87 19.34 0.32
N TYR A 401 34.97 19.39 1.30
CA TYR A 401 33.89 18.41 1.45
C TYR A 401 32.53 19.07 1.72
N HIS A 402 32.15 19.98 0.83
CA HIS A 402 30.86 20.68 0.82
C HIS A 402 29.74 19.79 0.24
N TYR A 403 28.51 20.03 0.69
CA TYR A 403 27.30 19.36 0.21
C TYR A 403 27.16 19.41 -1.32
N MET A 404 27.50 20.54 -1.94
CA MET A 404 27.40 20.71 -3.39
C MET A 404 28.29 19.72 -4.15
N LEU A 405 29.51 19.43 -3.66
CA LEU A 405 30.39 18.42 -4.25
C LEU A 405 29.83 17.01 -4.05
N MET A 406 29.31 16.75 -2.85
CA MET A 406 28.76 15.45 -2.46
C MET A 406 27.67 14.98 -3.42
N VAL A 407 26.74 15.88 -3.78
CA VAL A 407 25.59 15.56 -4.64
C VAL A 407 26.05 15.02 -6.00
N HIS A 408 27.01 15.69 -6.63
CA HIS A 408 27.52 15.32 -7.95
C HIS A 408 28.29 14.00 -7.92
N VAL A 409 29.26 13.84 -7.00
CA VAL A 409 30.05 12.60 -6.92
C VAL A 409 29.21 11.39 -6.48
N ARG A 410 28.21 11.60 -5.61
CA ARG A 410 27.24 10.57 -5.24
C ARG A 410 26.43 10.12 -6.44
N LYS A 411 25.89 11.07 -7.22
CA LYS A 411 25.08 10.75 -8.40
C LYS A 411 25.91 9.97 -9.42
N ALA A 412 27.12 10.44 -9.72
CA ALA A 412 28.05 9.71 -10.59
C ALA A 412 28.30 8.27 -10.09
N ALA A 413 28.64 8.10 -8.81
CA ALA A 413 28.92 6.78 -8.23
C ALA A 413 27.73 5.80 -8.30
N LEU A 414 26.51 6.29 -8.03
CA LEU A 414 25.30 5.46 -8.08
C LEU A 414 24.91 5.09 -9.52
N LEU A 415 25.06 6.04 -10.46
CA LEU A 415 24.83 5.76 -11.87
C LEU A 415 25.86 4.75 -12.41
N SER A 416 27.13 4.80 -11.96
CA SER A 416 28.14 3.79 -12.34
C SER A 416 27.71 2.37 -11.99
N ARG A 417 27.09 2.15 -10.82
CA ARG A 417 26.55 0.82 -10.46
C ARG A 417 25.42 0.39 -11.39
N LYS A 418 24.46 1.28 -11.64
CA LYS A 418 23.35 1.00 -12.55
C LYS A 418 23.86 0.59 -13.93
N VAL A 419 24.83 1.34 -14.46
CA VAL A 419 25.42 1.03 -15.77
C VAL A 419 26.16 -0.30 -15.75
N GLN A 420 26.85 -0.63 -14.66
CA GLN A 420 27.49 -1.93 -14.53
C GLN A 420 26.46 -3.06 -14.70
N ASP A 421 25.34 -3.00 -13.97
CA ASP A 421 24.28 -4.01 -14.05
C ASP A 421 23.68 -4.08 -15.48
N ASP A 422 23.44 -2.92 -16.11
CA ASP A 422 22.95 -2.86 -17.49
C ASP A 422 23.95 -3.46 -18.49
N LEU A 423 25.26 -3.23 -18.31
CA LEU A 423 26.33 -3.80 -19.14
C LEU A 423 26.44 -5.32 -18.97
N GLU A 424 26.42 -5.81 -17.72
CA GLU A 424 26.47 -7.23 -17.40
C GLU A 424 25.30 -8.00 -18.01
N PHE A 425 24.13 -7.36 -18.14
CA PHE A 425 22.98 -7.93 -18.85
C PHE A 425 23.15 -7.95 -20.38
N VAL A 426 23.60 -6.85 -20.99
CA VAL A 426 23.62 -6.71 -22.46
C VAL A 426 24.82 -7.41 -23.10
N LEU A 427 26.00 -7.40 -22.46
CA LEU A 427 27.25 -7.91 -23.04
C LEU A 427 27.17 -9.39 -23.46
N PRO A 428 26.63 -10.33 -22.67
CA PRO A 428 26.50 -11.73 -23.08
C PRO A 428 25.63 -11.90 -24.33
N ILE A 429 24.57 -11.10 -24.46
CA ILE A 429 23.65 -11.13 -25.61
C ILE A 429 24.36 -10.64 -26.88
N LEU A 430 25.11 -9.53 -26.76
CA LEU A 430 25.92 -9.02 -27.85
C LEU A 430 27.00 -10.03 -28.27
N GLN A 431 27.71 -10.62 -27.31
CA GLN A 431 28.75 -11.61 -27.59
C GLN A 431 28.18 -12.86 -28.29
N LYS A 432 27.08 -13.44 -27.77
CA LYS A 432 26.39 -14.58 -28.40
C LYS A 432 25.96 -14.25 -29.84
N THR A 433 25.47 -13.03 -30.07
CA THR A 433 25.09 -12.58 -31.41
C THR A 433 26.31 -12.44 -32.31
N TYR A 434 27.40 -11.86 -31.79
CA TYR A 434 28.66 -11.70 -32.51
C TYR A 434 29.23 -13.05 -32.94
N ASP A 435 29.33 -14.02 -32.03
CA ASP A 435 29.84 -15.37 -32.33
C ASP A 435 29.01 -16.06 -33.43
N LYS A 436 27.70 -15.75 -33.52
CA LYS A 436 26.80 -16.26 -34.57
C LYS A 436 27.05 -15.61 -35.93
N VAL A 437 27.38 -14.32 -35.98
CA VAL A 437 27.54 -13.57 -37.23
C VAL A 437 28.99 -13.43 -37.70
N GLU A 438 29.97 -13.58 -36.81
CA GLU A 438 31.39 -13.42 -37.08
C GLU A 438 31.84 -14.25 -38.31
N PRO A 439 31.50 -15.55 -38.44
CA PRO A 439 31.94 -16.34 -39.60
C PRO A 439 31.40 -15.82 -40.95
N SER A 440 30.23 -15.16 -40.92
CA SER A 440 29.59 -14.58 -42.11
C SER A 440 30.01 -13.14 -42.38
N CYS A 441 30.35 -12.39 -41.34
CA CYS A 441 30.80 -10.99 -41.44
C CYS A 441 32.27 -10.90 -41.85
N HIS A 442 33.10 -11.84 -41.37
CA HIS A 442 34.52 -11.99 -41.69
C HIS A 442 34.81 -13.37 -42.28
N PRO A 443 34.52 -13.61 -43.58
CA PRO A 443 34.80 -14.89 -44.19
C PRO A 443 36.31 -15.16 -44.22
N VAL A 444 36.73 -16.24 -43.55
CA VAL A 444 38.14 -16.67 -43.57
C VAL A 444 38.51 -17.09 -45.00
N VAL A 445 39.42 -16.37 -45.63
CA VAL A 445 40.03 -16.80 -46.90
C VAL A 445 40.82 -18.08 -46.65
N PRO A 446 40.59 -19.19 -47.38
CA PRO A 446 41.36 -20.42 -47.20
C PRO A 446 42.85 -20.13 -47.49
N GLY A 447 43.67 -20.17 -46.44
CA GLY A 447 45.12 -20.04 -46.56
C GLY A 447 45.70 -21.26 -47.27
N ASN A 448 46.36 -21.02 -48.39
CA ASN A 448 47.21 -21.97 -49.09
C ASN A 448 48.14 -22.71 -48.10
N GLU A 449 48.04 -24.02 -48.06
CA GLU A 449 49.14 -24.85 -47.59
C GLU A 449 50.33 -24.67 -48.54
N THR A 450 51.40 -24.03 -48.08
CA THR A 450 52.71 -24.17 -48.70
C THR A 450 53.73 -24.65 -47.68
N SER A 451 54.17 -25.87 -47.94
CA SER A 451 55.41 -26.50 -47.50
C SER A 451 56.63 -25.57 -47.58
N ASN A 452 57.49 -25.72 -46.57
CA ASN A 452 58.91 -25.34 -46.53
C ASN A 452 59.64 -25.29 -47.88
N GLN A 453 60.36 -24.20 -48.19
CA GLN A 453 61.84 -24.16 -48.27
C GLN A 453 62.39 -22.88 -48.93
N THR A 454 63.24 -22.18 -48.17
CA THR A 454 64.50 -21.45 -48.51
C THR A 454 64.68 -20.64 -49.81
N ASN A 455 65.06 -19.37 -49.55
CA ASN A 455 66.12 -18.54 -50.17
C ASN A 455 66.00 -17.93 -51.59
N VAL A 456 66.49 -16.68 -51.64
CA VAL A 456 67.07 -15.88 -52.76
C VAL A 456 66.18 -14.75 -53.36
N THR A 457 66.58 -13.50 -53.09
CA THR A 457 66.33 -12.27 -53.89
C THR A 457 67.41 -12.16 -55.00
N PRO A 458 67.31 -11.31 -56.07
CA PRO A 458 66.30 -10.27 -56.36
C PRO A 458 65.86 -10.13 -57.85
N SER A 459 64.85 -9.26 -58.08
CA SER A 459 64.73 -8.25 -59.16
C SER A 459 63.43 -8.24 -60.01
N ASN A 460 63.06 -6.99 -60.35
CA ASN A 460 62.22 -6.47 -61.43
C ASN A 460 60.70 -6.29 -61.27
N GLN A 461 60.37 -5.00 -61.19
CA GLN A 461 59.17 -4.29 -61.68
C GLN A 461 58.27 -5.07 -62.66
N THR A 462 56.97 -5.04 -62.40
CA THR A 462 56.01 -4.36 -63.29
C THR A 462 54.68 -4.16 -62.59
N ASN A 463 54.15 -2.93 -62.72
CA ASN A 463 52.81 -2.54 -62.33
C ASN A 463 51.76 -3.45 -62.98
N VAL A 464 50.94 -4.10 -62.16
CA VAL A 464 49.59 -4.51 -62.54
C VAL A 464 48.68 -4.10 -61.40
N THR A 465 47.86 -3.09 -61.67
CA THR A 465 46.73 -2.64 -60.85
C THR A 465 45.72 -3.77 -60.71
N PRO A 466 45.32 -4.20 -59.50
CA PRO A 466 44.08 -4.94 -59.33
C PRO A 466 42.94 -3.96 -59.10
N SER A 467 42.01 -4.02 -60.04
CA SER A 467 40.66 -3.48 -60.02
C SER A 467 39.97 -3.54 -58.66
N ASN A 468 39.24 -2.46 -58.36
CA ASN A 468 38.14 -2.39 -57.39
C ASN A 468 37.39 -3.72 -57.28
N GLN A 469 37.66 -4.49 -56.22
CA GLN A 469 36.65 -5.35 -55.64
C GLN A 469 35.77 -4.45 -54.78
N THR A 470 34.55 -4.22 -55.25
CA THR A 470 33.46 -3.74 -54.42
C THR A 470 33.38 -4.64 -53.18
N ASN A 471 33.71 -4.08 -52.02
CA ASN A 471 33.31 -4.61 -50.72
C ASN A 471 31.77 -4.67 -50.72
N VAL A 472 31.22 -5.80 -51.12
CA VAL A 472 29.83 -6.14 -50.85
C VAL A 472 29.83 -6.58 -49.40
N THR A 473 29.47 -5.68 -48.50
CA THR A 473 29.20 -6.00 -47.10
C THR A 473 28.17 -7.13 -47.08
N PRO A 474 28.46 -8.32 -46.52
CA PRO A 474 27.45 -9.36 -46.39
C PRO A 474 26.40 -8.85 -45.41
N SER A 475 25.20 -8.53 -45.90
CA SER A 475 24.08 -8.15 -45.03
C SER A 475 23.59 -9.39 -44.29
N THR A 476 24.02 -9.58 -43.04
CA THR A 476 23.34 -10.55 -42.17
C THR A 476 22.01 -9.95 -41.74
N ASN A 477 20.88 -10.50 -42.22
CA ASN A 477 19.53 -10.14 -41.76
C ASN A 477 19.26 -10.71 -40.35
N VAL A 478 20.15 -10.43 -39.39
CA VAL A 478 20.01 -10.88 -38.00
C VAL A 478 19.42 -9.74 -37.19
N THR A 479 18.32 -10.01 -36.50
CA THR A 479 17.72 -9.09 -35.52
C THR A 479 17.83 -9.73 -34.14
N ILE A 480 18.34 -9.00 -33.16
CA ILE A 480 18.41 -9.49 -31.78
C ILE A 480 16.99 -9.48 -31.20
N ARG A 481 16.54 -10.68 -30.81
CA ARG A 481 15.31 -10.90 -30.06
C ARG A 481 15.66 -11.58 -28.74
N ILE A 482 15.05 -11.13 -27.66
CA ILE A 482 15.24 -11.74 -26.34
C ILE A 482 13.96 -12.46 -25.96
N THR A 483 14.07 -13.75 -25.68
CA THR A 483 12.97 -14.55 -25.16
C THR A 483 12.49 -13.99 -23.83
N LYS A 484 11.18 -13.84 -23.68
CA LYS A 484 10.52 -13.36 -22.48
C LYS A 484 9.66 -14.46 -21.88
N VAL A 485 9.84 -14.66 -20.58
CA VAL A 485 9.11 -15.63 -19.77
C VAL A 485 8.21 -14.90 -18.79
N LEU A 486 6.93 -15.26 -18.76
CA LEU A 486 5.98 -14.81 -17.76
C LEU A 486 5.73 -15.94 -16.76
N ILE A 487 5.94 -15.71 -15.46
CA ILE A 487 5.56 -16.63 -14.40
C ILE A 487 4.24 -16.13 -13.80
N ASP A 488 3.19 -16.95 -13.83
CA ASP A 488 1.92 -16.60 -13.22
C ASP A 488 1.96 -16.74 -11.70
N ALA A 489 1.67 -15.66 -10.98
CA ALA A 489 1.51 -15.59 -9.52
C ALA A 489 0.16 -14.95 -9.13
N SER A 490 -0.84 -14.99 -10.03
CA SER A 490 -2.14 -14.33 -9.82
C SER A 490 -3.20 -15.19 -9.11
N HIS A 491 -2.95 -16.49 -8.92
CA HIS A 491 -3.92 -17.46 -8.37
C HIS A 491 -3.43 -18.12 -7.07
N GLY A 492 -2.71 -17.36 -6.24
CA GLY A 492 -2.29 -17.81 -4.90
C GLY A 492 -1.33 -19.00 -4.91
N GLN A 493 -0.46 -19.11 -5.91
CA GLN A 493 0.49 -20.21 -6.05
C GLN A 493 1.48 -20.27 -4.86
N TYR A 494 1.62 -21.45 -4.26
CA TYR A 494 2.34 -21.63 -2.99
C TYR A 494 3.86 -21.37 -3.08
N TYR A 495 4.50 -21.79 -4.18
CA TYR A 495 5.95 -21.69 -4.35
C TYR A 495 6.41 -20.41 -5.06
N ASN A 496 5.48 -19.54 -5.44
CA ASN A 496 5.75 -18.45 -6.36
C ASN A 496 6.30 -17.20 -5.65
N PRO A 497 7.06 -16.37 -6.37
CA PRO A 497 7.40 -15.05 -5.87
C PRO A 497 6.13 -14.19 -5.81
N THR A 498 5.94 -13.51 -4.68
CA THR A 498 4.84 -12.57 -4.44
C THR A 498 5.34 -11.12 -4.38
N LYS A 499 4.42 -10.14 -4.34
CA LYS A 499 4.78 -8.72 -4.14
C LYS A 499 5.61 -8.50 -2.86
N THR A 500 5.45 -9.36 -1.84
CA THR A 500 6.11 -9.25 -0.53
C THR A 500 7.26 -10.23 -0.33
N ASP A 501 7.33 -11.31 -1.10
CA ASP A 501 8.38 -12.33 -1.03
C ASP A 501 8.86 -12.69 -2.44
N GLN A 502 9.92 -12.00 -2.89
CA GLN A 502 10.53 -12.22 -4.19
C GLN A 502 11.48 -13.43 -4.21
N ASN A 503 11.70 -14.11 -3.08
CA ASN A 503 12.62 -15.23 -3.00
C ASN A 503 12.00 -16.55 -3.48
N GLY A 504 10.68 -16.61 -3.67
CA GLY A 504 10.03 -17.79 -4.26
C GLY A 504 10.51 -18.01 -5.69
N MET A 505 11.15 -19.14 -5.97
CA MET A 505 11.76 -19.49 -7.27
C MET A 505 12.92 -18.58 -7.70
N SER A 506 13.66 -17.99 -6.76
CA SER A 506 14.83 -17.15 -7.10
C SER A 506 15.85 -17.90 -7.95
N THR A 507 16.15 -19.17 -7.63
CA THR A 507 17.12 -19.96 -8.40
C THR A 507 16.64 -20.21 -9.82
N LEU A 508 15.33 -20.46 -10.04
CA LEU A 508 14.77 -20.61 -11.38
C LEU A 508 14.95 -19.32 -12.20
N ILE A 509 14.56 -18.19 -11.62
CA ILE A 509 14.65 -16.87 -12.26
C ILE A 509 16.11 -16.55 -12.60
N ASP A 510 17.02 -16.76 -11.66
CA ASP A 510 18.44 -16.49 -11.83
C ASP A 510 19.06 -17.41 -12.89
N ASN A 511 18.71 -18.69 -12.91
CA ASN A 511 19.21 -19.60 -13.92
C ASN A 511 18.71 -19.24 -15.33
N ILE A 512 17.43 -18.86 -15.48
CA ILE A 512 16.88 -18.38 -16.76
C ILE A 512 17.63 -17.12 -17.23
N LYS A 513 17.82 -16.14 -16.34
CA LYS A 513 18.51 -14.89 -16.68
C LYS A 513 19.99 -15.12 -17.01
N ASN A 514 20.70 -15.83 -16.15
CA ASN A 514 22.16 -15.93 -16.20
C ASN A 514 22.64 -16.98 -17.21
N GLU A 515 21.92 -18.09 -17.39
CA GLU A 515 22.32 -19.14 -18.33
C GLU A 515 21.68 -19.03 -19.71
N LEU A 516 20.45 -18.50 -19.81
CA LEU A 516 19.74 -18.38 -21.09
C LEU A 516 19.79 -16.95 -21.67
N GLY A 517 20.03 -15.94 -20.83
CA GLY A 517 20.00 -14.54 -21.25
C GLY A 517 18.59 -14.02 -21.52
N TRP A 518 17.59 -14.66 -20.92
CA TRP A 518 16.17 -14.36 -21.13
C TRP A 518 15.65 -13.36 -20.10
N ILE A 519 14.55 -12.68 -20.43
CA ILE A 519 13.84 -11.79 -19.51
C ILE A 519 12.77 -12.60 -18.79
N VAL A 520 12.67 -12.43 -17.47
CA VAL A 520 11.63 -13.09 -16.66
C VAL A 520 10.84 -12.05 -15.91
N GLU A 521 9.52 -12.11 -16.03
CA GLU A 521 8.58 -11.26 -15.30
C GLU A 521 7.59 -12.12 -14.51
N VAL A 522 7.10 -11.57 -13.39
CA VAL A 522 6.13 -12.23 -12.52
C VAL A 522 4.81 -11.49 -12.62
N ASN A 523 3.76 -12.22 -12.98
CA ASN A 523 2.41 -11.69 -13.12
C ASN A 523 1.62 -11.86 -11.82
N THR A 524 0.96 -10.81 -11.33
CA THR A 524 0.10 -10.88 -10.13
C THR A 524 -1.31 -10.38 -10.40
N GLU A 525 -1.65 -10.20 -11.68
CA GLU A 525 -2.94 -9.70 -12.16
C GLU A 525 -3.57 -10.77 -13.07
N PRO A 526 -4.89 -10.74 -13.35
CA PRO A 526 -5.53 -11.76 -14.19
C PRO A 526 -4.88 -11.95 -15.57
N ILE A 527 -4.86 -13.19 -16.05
CA ILE A 527 -4.21 -13.54 -17.33
C ILE A 527 -5.08 -13.07 -18.51
N THR A 528 -4.49 -12.38 -19.47
CA THR A 528 -5.17 -11.97 -20.71
C THR A 528 -4.28 -12.18 -21.91
N TYR A 529 -4.88 -12.50 -23.06
CA TYR A 529 -4.14 -12.72 -24.31
C TYR A 529 -3.35 -11.47 -24.73
N GLU A 530 -3.93 -10.27 -24.53
CA GLU A 530 -3.26 -9.00 -24.82
C GLU A 530 -1.94 -8.82 -24.07
N LYS A 531 -1.82 -9.41 -22.87
CA LYS A 531 -0.57 -9.46 -22.13
C LYS A 531 0.33 -10.60 -22.63
N LEU A 532 -0.23 -11.80 -22.81
CA LEU A 532 0.54 -12.99 -23.16
C LEU A 532 1.27 -12.88 -24.51
N LYS A 533 0.69 -12.17 -25.50
CA LYS A 533 1.30 -12.01 -26.83
C LYS A 533 2.66 -11.30 -26.85
N ASP A 534 3.03 -10.63 -25.75
CA ASP A 534 4.32 -9.95 -25.60
C ASP A 534 5.41 -10.88 -25.01
N TYR A 535 5.08 -12.13 -24.71
CA TYR A 535 5.95 -13.16 -24.13
C TYR A 535 6.05 -14.38 -25.04
N ASP A 536 7.11 -15.16 -24.87
CA ASP A 536 7.35 -16.38 -25.64
C ASP A 536 6.99 -17.63 -24.83
N VAL A 537 7.17 -17.58 -23.50
CA VAL A 537 6.86 -18.69 -22.60
C VAL A 537 6.03 -18.23 -21.40
N LEU A 538 4.96 -18.95 -21.10
CA LEU A 538 4.17 -18.82 -19.89
C LEU A 538 4.44 -20.00 -18.95
N ILE A 539 4.80 -19.72 -17.69
CA ILE A 539 4.93 -20.71 -16.62
C ILE A 539 3.75 -20.56 -15.68
N ILE A 540 2.90 -21.59 -15.58
CA ILE A 540 1.80 -21.65 -14.63
C ILE A 540 2.16 -22.74 -13.62
N THR A 541 2.43 -22.36 -12.39
CA THR A 541 2.51 -23.32 -11.30
C THR A 541 1.15 -23.51 -10.64
N ASN A 542 1.11 -24.51 -9.78
CA ASN A 542 -0.10 -25.01 -9.20
C ASN A 542 -0.90 -23.92 -8.45
N PRO A 543 -2.13 -23.59 -8.91
CA PRO A 543 -2.94 -22.52 -8.35
C PRO A 543 -3.74 -22.99 -7.13
N SER A 544 -3.94 -22.07 -6.18
CA SER A 544 -4.87 -22.26 -5.06
C SER A 544 -6.22 -21.58 -5.28
N GLU A 545 -6.32 -20.72 -6.30
CA GLU A 545 -7.55 -20.08 -6.78
C GLU A 545 -7.88 -20.53 -8.21
N ASP A 546 -9.14 -20.45 -8.63
CA ASP A 546 -9.56 -20.98 -9.94
C ASP A 546 -9.06 -20.10 -11.10
N ILE A 547 -8.49 -20.74 -12.14
CA ILE A 547 -8.25 -20.10 -13.44
C ILE A 547 -9.57 -20.07 -14.19
N THR A 548 -10.07 -18.88 -14.50
CA THR A 548 -11.38 -18.67 -15.13
C THR A 548 -11.46 -19.26 -16.53
N ASP A 549 -12.68 -19.42 -17.06
CA ASP A 549 -12.88 -19.88 -18.45
C ASP A 549 -12.28 -18.88 -19.45
N GLU A 550 -12.36 -17.58 -19.15
CA GLU A 550 -11.77 -16.51 -19.95
C GLU A 550 -10.24 -16.57 -19.97
N GLU A 551 -9.60 -16.80 -18.82
CA GLU A 551 -8.15 -16.95 -18.72
C GLU A 551 -7.68 -18.22 -19.43
N ALA A 552 -8.38 -19.33 -19.23
CA ALA A 552 -8.06 -20.58 -19.91
C ALA A 552 -8.17 -20.43 -21.44
N ALA A 553 -9.19 -19.72 -21.93
CA ALA A 553 -9.31 -19.42 -23.36
C ALA A 553 -8.15 -18.54 -23.87
N ALA A 554 -7.74 -17.52 -23.10
CA ALA A 554 -6.60 -16.67 -23.44
C ALA A 554 -5.28 -17.45 -23.50
N ILE A 555 -5.04 -18.37 -22.55
CA ILE A 555 -3.86 -19.23 -22.53
C ILE A 555 -3.86 -20.18 -23.73
N LYS A 556 -5.00 -20.79 -24.05
CA LYS A 556 -5.13 -21.67 -25.22
C LYS A 556 -4.86 -20.91 -26.51
N GLN A 557 -5.40 -19.71 -26.65
CA GLN A 557 -5.13 -18.85 -27.80
C GLN A 557 -3.64 -18.52 -27.92
N PHE A 558 -2.99 -18.17 -26.80
CA PHE A 558 -1.54 -17.92 -26.76
C PHE A 558 -0.73 -19.13 -27.26
N VAL A 559 -1.06 -20.34 -26.80
CA VAL A 559 -0.40 -21.58 -27.26
C VAL A 559 -0.67 -21.82 -28.75
N GLU A 560 -1.92 -21.70 -29.20
CA GLU A 560 -2.28 -21.95 -30.60
C GLU A 560 -1.56 -21.00 -31.58
N GLU A 561 -1.24 -19.79 -31.13
CA GLU A 561 -0.53 -18.76 -31.90
C GLU A 561 1.01 -18.82 -31.77
N GLY A 562 1.57 -19.87 -31.19
CA GLY A 562 3.02 -20.09 -31.15
C GLY A 562 3.66 -19.98 -29.77
N GLY A 563 2.88 -19.65 -28.73
CA GLY A 563 3.38 -19.55 -27.36
C GLY A 563 3.77 -20.88 -26.74
N GLY A 564 4.80 -20.87 -25.90
CA GLY A 564 5.20 -22.00 -25.07
C GLY A 564 4.51 -22.01 -23.71
N LEU A 565 3.83 -23.09 -23.34
CA LEU A 565 3.22 -23.25 -22.00
C LEU A 565 3.97 -24.30 -21.19
N PHE A 566 4.53 -23.89 -20.06
CA PHE A 566 5.00 -24.80 -19.02
C PHE A 566 4.01 -24.77 -17.84
N ILE A 567 3.23 -25.83 -17.67
CA ILE A 567 2.18 -25.87 -16.66
C ILE A 567 2.47 -26.98 -15.65
N LEU A 568 2.39 -26.63 -14.36
CA LEU A 568 2.82 -27.49 -13.28
C LEU A 568 1.71 -27.73 -12.26
N GLY A 569 1.54 -29.01 -11.92
CA GLY A 569 0.62 -29.49 -10.89
C GLY A 569 1.27 -29.60 -9.53
N ASP A 570 0.49 -29.96 -8.53
CA ASP A 570 0.96 -30.39 -7.21
C ASP A 570 -0.19 -31.17 -6.53
N SER A 571 0.11 -32.01 -5.54
CA SER A 571 -0.89 -32.85 -4.85
C SER A 571 -1.05 -32.52 -3.37
N TYR A 572 -0.62 -31.35 -2.91
CA TYR A 572 -0.75 -31.00 -1.49
C TYR A 572 -2.22 -30.90 -1.04
N TYR A 573 -2.66 -31.92 -0.28
CA TYR A 573 -4.01 -32.09 0.23
C TYR A 573 -4.56 -30.82 0.89
N GLY A 574 -5.59 -30.22 0.25
CA GLY A 574 -6.41 -29.14 0.81
C GLY A 574 -6.33 -27.77 0.14
N HIS A 575 -5.43 -27.52 -0.81
CA HIS A 575 -5.19 -26.17 -1.36
C HIS A 575 -4.97 -26.08 -2.88
N VAL A 576 -5.41 -27.07 -3.66
CA VAL A 576 -5.00 -27.21 -5.06
C VAL A 576 -6.15 -27.53 -6.01
N TYR A 577 -6.27 -26.77 -7.11
CA TYR A 577 -7.28 -26.96 -8.15
C TYR A 577 -6.72 -27.62 -9.44
N TYR A 578 -6.49 -28.95 -9.43
CA TYR A 578 -6.14 -29.71 -10.65
C TYR A 578 -7.17 -29.52 -11.79
N LYS A 579 -8.44 -29.21 -11.45
CA LYS A 579 -9.50 -28.90 -12.41
C LYS A 579 -9.20 -27.64 -13.23
N SER A 580 -8.58 -26.63 -12.63
CA SER A 580 -8.20 -25.40 -13.32
C SER A 580 -7.07 -25.65 -14.30
N LEU A 581 -6.08 -26.47 -13.92
CA LEU A 581 -5.02 -26.90 -14.82
C LEU A 581 -5.60 -27.72 -16.00
N ASN A 582 -6.49 -28.66 -15.72
CA ASN A 582 -7.16 -29.47 -16.74
C ASN A 582 -8.07 -28.67 -17.67
N ARG A 583 -8.64 -27.56 -17.21
CA ARG A 583 -9.37 -26.62 -18.07
C ARG A 583 -8.46 -26.04 -19.16
N VAL A 584 -7.18 -25.82 -18.85
CA VAL A 584 -6.17 -25.31 -19.80
C VAL A 584 -5.68 -26.41 -20.74
N VAL A 585 -5.27 -27.58 -20.21
CA VAL A 585 -4.57 -28.60 -21.03
C VAL A 585 -5.38 -29.80 -21.49
N GLY A 586 -6.61 -29.97 -21.01
CA GLY A 586 -7.46 -31.13 -21.32
C GLY A 586 -7.66 -31.36 -22.81
N ASP A 587 -7.86 -30.29 -23.58
CA ASP A 587 -8.08 -30.36 -25.03
C ASP A 587 -6.83 -30.81 -25.81
N TYR A 588 -5.65 -30.68 -25.20
CA TYR A 588 -4.38 -31.14 -25.77
C TYR A 588 -4.05 -32.59 -25.40
N GLY A 589 -4.97 -33.29 -24.73
CA GLY A 589 -4.83 -34.70 -24.39
C GLY A 589 -4.00 -34.96 -23.13
N ILE A 590 -3.80 -33.95 -22.28
CA ILE A 590 -3.11 -34.08 -20.99
C ILE A 590 -4.13 -33.85 -19.86
N SER A 591 -4.09 -34.66 -18.81
CA SER A 591 -4.88 -34.46 -17.60
C SER A 591 -4.06 -34.73 -16.35
N PHE A 592 -4.03 -33.75 -15.45
CA PHE A 592 -3.55 -33.85 -14.08
C PHE A 592 -4.53 -34.72 -13.28
N ASN A 593 -4.02 -35.78 -12.67
CA ASN A 593 -4.80 -36.67 -11.83
C ASN A 593 -4.86 -36.11 -10.40
N ASN A 594 -5.91 -36.43 -9.66
CA ASN A 594 -6.03 -36.05 -8.26
C ASN A 594 -5.37 -37.12 -7.37
N ASP A 595 -4.07 -37.31 -7.54
CA ASP A 595 -3.27 -38.32 -6.84
C ASP A 595 -1.85 -37.79 -6.54
N GLU A 596 -1.12 -38.49 -5.68
CA GLU A 596 0.29 -38.20 -5.39
C GLU A 596 1.15 -39.40 -5.80
N LEU A 597 2.27 -39.16 -6.49
CA LEU A 597 3.23 -40.22 -6.79
C LEU A 597 3.97 -40.64 -5.51
N MET A 598 4.04 -41.96 -5.31
CA MET A 598 4.68 -42.60 -4.18
C MET A 598 5.71 -43.63 -4.63
N ASP A 599 6.78 -43.81 -3.86
CA ASP A 599 7.72 -44.91 -4.06
C ASP A 599 8.38 -45.34 -2.74
N ASP A 600 8.18 -46.59 -2.31
CA ASP A 600 8.77 -47.12 -1.06
C ASP A 600 10.28 -47.40 -1.17
N ASP A 601 10.78 -47.63 -2.39
CA ASP A 601 12.12 -48.14 -2.64
C ASP A 601 13.06 -47.04 -3.12
N VAL A 602 12.57 -46.13 -3.98
CA VAL A 602 13.36 -45.07 -4.62
C VAL A 602 12.83 -43.69 -4.18
N ASN A 603 13.22 -43.29 -2.97
CA ASN A 603 12.80 -42.04 -2.34
C ASN A 603 13.91 -41.39 -1.49
N THR A 604 13.64 -40.17 -1.02
CA THR A 604 14.56 -39.37 -0.19
C THR A 604 14.24 -39.42 1.32
N GLY A 605 13.56 -40.49 1.76
CA GLY A 605 13.31 -40.82 3.17
C GLY A 605 11.85 -41.10 3.54
N ARG A 606 10.91 -40.83 2.62
CA ARG A 606 9.46 -41.10 2.75
C ARG A 606 8.90 -41.48 1.39
N ALA A 607 7.87 -42.34 1.37
CA ALA A 607 7.25 -42.79 0.13
C ALA A 607 6.71 -41.63 -0.74
N TRP A 608 6.18 -40.58 -0.12
CA TRP A 608 5.69 -39.35 -0.78
C TRP A 608 6.79 -38.35 -1.20
N PHE A 609 8.07 -38.70 -1.03
CA PHE A 609 9.19 -37.96 -1.62
C PHE A 609 9.99 -38.85 -2.57
N PRO A 610 9.33 -39.37 -3.63
CA PRO A 610 9.98 -40.24 -4.59
C PRO A 610 11.05 -39.50 -5.39
N LEU A 611 11.97 -40.25 -5.97
CA LEU A 611 12.78 -39.77 -7.08
C LEU A 611 12.18 -40.31 -8.38
N VAL A 612 12.32 -39.54 -9.45
CA VAL A 612 11.96 -39.98 -10.81
C VAL A 612 13.20 -40.06 -11.69
N GLY A 613 13.20 -40.96 -12.66
CA GLY A 613 14.38 -41.18 -13.51
C GLY A 613 14.17 -42.04 -14.75
N VAL A 614 12.92 -42.28 -15.15
CA VAL A 614 12.63 -42.98 -16.41
C VAL A 614 12.31 -41.95 -17.48
N TYR A 615 13.25 -41.71 -18.39
CA TYR A 615 13.19 -40.61 -19.35
C TYR A 615 12.93 -41.06 -20.79
N ASN A 616 12.24 -40.22 -21.56
CA ASN A 616 12.12 -40.33 -23.01
C ASN A 616 13.20 -39.46 -23.70
N LEU A 617 14.46 -39.94 -23.72
CA LEU A 617 15.61 -39.16 -24.19
C LEU A 617 15.60 -38.81 -25.68
N ASP A 618 14.70 -39.42 -26.48
CA ASP A 618 14.54 -39.08 -27.90
C ASP A 618 13.84 -37.72 -28.11
N HIS A 619 13.16 -37.19 -27.08
CA HIS A 619 12.47 -35.91 -27.17
C HIS A 619 13.45 -34.73 -26.99
N PRO A 620 13.39 -33.65 -27.82
CA PRO A 620 14.34 -32.53 -27.75
C PRO A 620 14.44 -31.85 -26.37
N ALA A 621 13.32 -31.75 -25.65
CA ALA A 621 13.28 -31.21 -24.29
C ALA A 621 14.15 -31.98 -23.27
N MET A 622 14.59 -33.21 -23.59
CA MET A 622 15.33 -34.08 -22.68
C MET A 622 16.85 -34.05 -22.91
N LYS A 623 17.36 -33.20 -23.82
CA LYS A 623 18.76 -33.20 -24.28
C LYS A 623 19.84 -32.99 -23.21
N PHE A 624 19.49 -32.45 -22.04
CA PHE A 624 20.43 -32.22 -20.94
C PHE A 624 20.36 -33.29 -19.84
N LEU A 625 19.50 -34.30 -20.01
CA LEU A 625 19.39 -35.44 -19.09
C LEU A 625 20.05 -36.68 -19.68
N THR A 626 20.46 -37.56 -18.79
CA THR A 626 21.02 -38.88 -19.05
C THR A 626 20.25 -39.94 -18.26
N GLU A 627 20.42 -41.22 -18.60
CA GLU A 627 19.79 -42.33 -17.86
C GLU A 627 20.23 -42.43 -16.38
N GLU A 628 21.33 -41.77 -16.00
CA GLU A 628 21.88 -41.79 -14.64
C GLU A 628 21.30 -40.70 -13.74
N ASP A 629 20.66 -39.68 -14.30
CA ASP A 629 20.11 -38.56 -13.55
C ASP A 629 18.88 -38.97 -12.73
N GLN A 630 18.77 -38.47 -11.50
CA GLN A 630 17.61 -38.68 -10.63
C GLN A 630 17.06 -37.32 -10.19
N LEU A 631 15.77 -37.09 -10.42
CA LEU A 631 15.12 -35.82 -10.08
C LEU A 631 14.33 -35.96 -8.80
N TYR A 632 14.41 -34.94 -7.95
CA TYR A 632 13.52 -34.79 -6.81
C TYR A 632 12.13 -34.47 -7.32
N TYR A 633 11.14 -35.24 -6.86
CA TYR A 633 9.77 -35.11 -7.30
C TYR A 633 8.80 -35.22 -6.12
N ASN A 634 7.74 -34.43 -6.17
CA ASN A 634 6.63 -34.46 -5.23
C ASN A 634 5.43 -33.79 -5.90
N GLY A 635 4.37 -34.55 -6.12
CA GLY A 635 3.17 -34.08 -6.81
C GLY A 635 2.46 -35.18 -7.59
N ASP A 636 1.67 -34.78 -8.58
CA ASP A 636 0.61 -35.60 -9.18
C ASP A 636 0.97 -36.31 -10.48
N THR A 637 0.34 -37.45 -10.73
CA THR A 637 0.54 -38.16 -11.98
C THR A 637 -0.29 -37.55 -13.12
N LEU A 638 0.11 -37.84 -14.36
CA LEU A 638 -0.56 -37.37 -15.56
C LEU A 638 -1.18 -38.53 -16.33
N THR A 639 -2.39 -38.32 -16.81
CA THR A 639 -3.02 -39.15 -17.84
C THR A 639 -2.84 -38.48 -19.20
N ILE A 640 -2.32 -39.23 -20.17
CA ILE A 640 -2.09 -38.73 -21.54
C ILE A 640 -2.90 -39.50 -22.58
N THR A 641 -3.40 -38.79 -23.59
CA THR A 641 -4.15 -39.32 -24.72
C THR A 641 -3.81 -38.56 -26.01
N GLY A 642 -4.27 -39.07 -27.15
CA GLY A 642 -4.12 -38.37 -28.43
C GLY A 642 -2.66 -38.21 -28.86
N LYS A 643 -2.22 -36.97 -29.05
CA LYS A 643 -0.88 -36.62 -29.54
C LYS A 643 0.14 -36.36 -28.42
N ALA A 644 -0.28 -36.31 -27.17
CA ALA A 644 0.62 -36.06 -26.05
C ALA A 644 1.61 -37.23 -25.89
N VAL A 645 2.89 -36.90 -25.67
CA VAL A 645 3.97 -37.85 -25.44
C VAL A 645 4.47 -37.72 -24.01
N TRP A 646 4.82 -38.83 -23.38
CA TRP A 646 5.43 -38.79 -22.05
C TRP A 646 6.90 -38.36 -22.15
N LEU A 647 7.36 -37.59 -21.16
CA LEU A 647 8.75 -37.17 -21.01
C LEU A 647 9.44 -37.90 -19.85
N ILE A 648 8.75 -37.96 -18.70
CA ILE A 648 9.27 -38.55 -17.46
C ILE A 648 8.21 -39.47 -16.86
N ARG A 649 8.64 -40.63 -16.37
CA ARG A 649 7.85 -41.58 -15.61
C ARG A 649 8.49 -41.91 -14.26
N GLY A 650 7.65 -42.37 -13.34
CA GLY A 650 8.08 -43.07 -12.14
C GLY A 650 8.81 -44.38 -12.48
N TYR A 651 9.49 -44.94 -11.49
CA TYR A 651 10.14 -46.24 -11.59
C TYR A 651 9.12 -47.39 -11.58
N GLU A 652 9.59 -48.62 -11.81
CA GLU A 652 8.75 -49.82 -11.71
C GLU A 652 8.15 -50.01 -10.30
N THR A 653 8.84 -49.51 -9.27
CA THR A 653 8.43 -49.56 -7.86
C THR A 653 7.43 -48.48 -7.47
N SER A 654 7.26 -47.46 -8.31
CA SER A 654 6.39 -46.33 -8.05
C SER A 654 4.92 -46.70 -8.24
N TYR A 655 4.07 -46.10 -7.40
CA TYR A 655 2.62 -46.17 -7.44
C TYR A 655 2.05 -44.77 -7.21
N SER A 656 0.73 -44.59 -7.30
CA SER A 656 0.11 -43.33 -6.86
C SER A 656 -1.14 -43.57 -6.02
N GLU A 657 -1.41 -42.66 -5.11
CA GLU A 657 -2.56 -42.72 -4.20
C GLU A 657 -3.37 -41.42 -4.21
N ASP A 658 -4.69 -41.53 -4.15
CA ASP A 658 -5.57 -40.36 -3.98
C ASP A 658 -5.65 -39.91 -2.50
N GLU A 659 -6.39 -38.84 -2.22
CA GLU A 659 -6.58 -38.30 -0.86
C GLU A 659 -7.19 -39.30 0.14
N ASP A 660 -7.97 -40.26 -0.36
CA ASP A 660 -8.58 -41.31 0.46
C ASP A 660 -7.61 -42.51 0.66
N GLY A 661 -6.42 -42.47 0.06
CA GLY A 661 -5.41 -43.53 0.10
C GLY A 661 -5.72 -44.69 -0.85
N ASN A 662 -6.60 -44.50 -1.84
CA ASN A 662 -6.84 -45.50 -2.86
C ASN A 662 -5.72 -45.48 -3.90
N ILE A 663 -5.24 -46.66 -4.28
CA ILE A 663 -4.23 -46.78 -5.33
C ILE A 663 -4.85 -46.44 -6.69
N VAL A 664 -4.35 -45.40 -7.34
CA VAL A 664 -4.76 -44.96 -8.68
C VAL A 664 -3.91 -45.67 -9.74
N TYR A 665 -2.60 -45.69 -9.55
CA TYR A 665 -1.67 -46.48 -10.35
C TYR A 665 -0.91 -47.48 -9.48
N GLU A 666 -0.99 -48.76 -9.86
CA GLU A 666 -0.31 -49.86 -9.17
C GLU A 666 1.19 -49.90 -9.47
N LYS A 667 1.96 -50.55 -8.59
CA LYS A 667 3.38 -50.84 -8.85
C LYS A 667 3.54 -51.61 -10.17
N GLY A 668 4.54 -51.24 -10.95
CA GLY A 668 4.82 -51.76 -12.30
C GLY A 668 4.16 -50.98 -13.44
N SER A 669 3.26 -50.03 -13.13
CA SER A 669 2.60 -49.19 -14.14
C SER A 669 3.50 -48.10 -14.74
N LYS A 670 4.55 -47.68 -14.02
CA LYS A 670 5.42 -46.53 -14.34
C LYS A 670 4.61 -45.28 -14.67
N PRO A 671 3.94 -44.68 -13.66
CA PRO A 671 3.06 -43.53 -13.88
C PRO A 671 3.78 -42.40 -14.60
N VAL A 672 3.09 -41.73 -15.54
CA VAL A 672 3.63 -40.54 -16.22
C VAL A 672 3.55 -39.36 -15.27
N VAL A 673 4.63 -38.59 -15.18
CA VAL A 673 4.69 -37.38 -14.33
C VAL A 673 4.98 -36.12 -15.13
N ALA A 674 5.56 -36.25 -16.32
CA ALA A 674 5.76 -35.16 -17.27
C ALA A 674 5.36 -35.57 -18.68
N ALA A 675 4.71 -34.66 -19.41
CA ALA A 675 4.24 -34.88 -20.77
C ALA A 675 4.43 -33.63 -21.64
N ALA A 676 4.57 -33.84 -22.94
CA ALA A 676 4.68 -32.78 -23.94
C ALA A 676 3.67 -32.97 -25.08
N VAL A 677 3.26 -31.87 -25.69
CA VAL A 677 2.42 -31.88 -26.90
C VAL A 677 2.66 -30.61 -27.71
N GLU A 678 2.73 -30.76 -29.04
CA GLU A 678 2.67 -29.63 -29.97
C GLU A 678 1.21 -29.28 -30.25
N ALA A 679 0.83 -28.02 -30.07
CA ALA A 679 -0.55 -27.55 -30.12
C ALA A 679 -0.64 -26.25 -30.93
N GLY A 680 -1.31 -26.30 -32.09
CA GLY A 680 -1.31 -25.19 -33.04
C GLY A 680 0.09 -24.95 -33.59
N GLU A 681 0.58 -23.72 -33.47
CA GLU A 681 1.98 -23.35 -33.77
C GLU A 681 2.90 -23.42 -32.54
N GLY A 682 2.33 -23.57 -31.34
CA GLY A 682 3.06 -23.58 -30.07
C GLY A 682 3.24 -24.96 -29.45
N ARG A 683 3.72 -24.96 -28.21
CA ARG A 683 4.18 -26.15 -27.49
C ARG A 683 3.72 -26.12 -26.03
N VAL A 684 3.34 -27.27 -25.48
CA VAL A 684 2.93 -27.41 -24.09
C VAL A 684 3.76 -28.51 -23.43
N VAL A 685 4.29 -28.21 -22.24
CA VAL A 685 4.83 -29.20 -21.31
C VAL A 685 4.03 -29.14 -20.01
N ALA A 686 3.50 -30.27 -19.59
CA ALA A 686 2.89 -30.45 -18.28
C ALA A 686 3.83 -31.23 -17.37
N TYR A 687 3.99 -30.79 -16.13
CA TYR A 687 4.79 -31.48 -15.13
C TYR A 687 4.07 -31.51 -13.79
N GLY A 688 3.85 -32.67 -13.20
CA GLY A 688 3.03 -32.79 -11.98
C GLY A 688 3.66 -32.23 -10.70
N SER A 689 4.73 -31.43 -10.76
CA SER A 689 5.38 -30.91 -9.55
C SER A 689 5.82 -29.46 -9.70
N SER A 690 5.06 -28.55 -9.10
CA SER A 690 5.44 -27.15 -8.93
C SER A 690 6.56 -27.01 -7.92
N ARG A 691 6.60 -27.90 -6.93
CA ARG A 691 7.72 -27.99 -5.98
C ARG A 691 9.05 -28.26 -6.68
N ALA A 692 9.06 -29.04 -7.77
CA ALA A 692 10.27 -29.39 -8.52
C ALA A 692 11.04 -28.19 -9.08
N ILE A 693 10.37 -27.05 -9.31
CA ILE A 693 11.00 -25.83 -9.81
C ILE A 693 11.22 -24.76 -8.73
N SER A 694 10.99 -25.12 -7.46
CA SER A 694 11.11 -24.21 -6.32
C SER A 694 12.45 -24.34 -5.58
N ASP A 695 12.78 -23.32 -4.79
CA ASP A 695 13.92 -23.34 -3.86
C ASP A 695 13.68 -24.21 -2.60
N ALA A 696 12.58 -24.97 -2.56
CA ALA A 696 12.25 -25.84 -1.45
C ALA A 696 13.38 -26.84 -1.17
N TYR A 697 13.51 -27.22 0.12
CA TYR A 697 14.54 -28.15 0.57
C TYR A 697 15.95 -27.70 0.16
N TYR A 698 16.31 -26.46 0.49
CA TYR A 698 17.64 -25.89 0.23
C TYR A 698 18.02 -25.90 -1.27
N GLY A 699 17.04 -25.77 -2.16
CA GLY A 699 17.23 -25.77 -3.61
C GLY A 699 17.45 -27.15 -4.23
N HIS A 700 17.40 -28.26 -3.49
CA HIS A 700 17.60 -29.60 -4.06
C HIS A 700 16.61 -29.94 -5.18
N TYR A 701 15.35 -29.46 -5.07
CA TYR A 701 14.34 -29.66 -6.11
C TYR A 701 14.75 -28.99 -7.42
N ILE A 702 14.88 -27.66 -7.45
CA ILE A 702 15.29 -26.94 -8.66
C ILE A 702 16.68 -27.36 -9.16
N ASN A 703 17.65 -27.63 -8.29
CA ASN A 703 19.01 -28.00 -8.73
C ASN A 703 19.04 -29.35 -9.46
N THR A 704 18.28 -30.34 -9.00
CA THR A 704 18.20 -31.63 -9.71
C THR A 704 17.33 -31.54 -10.95
N ASN A 705 16.26 -30.73 -10.93
CA ASN A 705 15.35 -30.57 -12.07
C ASN A 705 15.85 -29.57 -13.13
N TRP A 706 16.86 -28.73 -12.85
CA TRP A 706 17.30 -27.69 -13.77
C TRP A 706 17.69 -28.20 -15.16
N PRO A 707 18.42 -29.32 -15.33
CA PRO A 707 18.70 -29.85 -16.68
C PRO A 707 17.43 -30.15 -17.47
N PHE A 708 16.41 -30.73 -16.83
CA PHE A 708 15.09 -30.96 -17.43
C PHE A 708 14.40 -29.64 -17.79
N VAL A 709 14.28 -28.73 -16.82
CA VAL A 709 13.61 -27.43 -16.99
C VAL A 709 14.28 -26.61 -18.09
N LYS A 710 15.61 -26.59 -18.14
CA LYS A 710 16.39 -25.92 -19.18
C LYS A 710 16.07 -26.45 -20.57
N GLY A 711 15.99 -27.78 -20.72
CA GLY A 711 15.62 -28.41 -21.98
C GLY A 711 14.17 -28.12 -22.39
N VAL A 712 13.24 -28.17 -21.43
CA VAL A 712 11.83 -27.80 -21.62
C VAL A 712 11.69 -26.36 -22.06
N LEU A 713 12.33 -25.41 -21.37
CA LEU A 713 12.25 -24.00 -21.68
C LEU A 713 12.76 -23.71 -23.09
N LEU A 714 13.94 -24.22 -23.46
CA LEU A 714 14.48 -24.05 -24.81
C LEU A 714 13.54 -24.63 -25.88
N TRP A 715 12.95 -25.81 -25.63
CA TRP A 715 11.98 -26.39 -26.54
C TRP A 715 10.70 -25.55 -26.63
N LEU A 716 10.18 -25.05 -25.52
CA LEU A 716 8.99 -24.18 -25.52
C LEU A 716 9.23 -22.85 -26.25
N ALA A 717 10.45 -22.32 -26.22
CA ALA A 717 10.83 -21.10 -26.91
C ALA A 717 11.33 -21.30 -28.36
N HIS A 718 11.31 -22.54 -28.88
CA HIS A 718 11.85 -22.90 -30.20
C HIS A 718 13.36 -22.59 -30.36
N GLU A 719 14.13 -22.72 -29.27
CA GLU A 719 15.58 -22.53 -29.19
C GLU A 719 16.35 -23.84 -28.87
N GLU A 720 15.78 -25.01 -29.20
CA GLU A 720 16.42 -26.32 -28.97
C GLU A 720 17.76 -26.56 -29.67
#